data_AF-F0JDF2-F1
#
_entry.id   AF-F0JDF2-F1
#
_cell.length_a   1.000
_cell.length_b   1.000
_cell.length_c   1.000
_cell.angle_alpha   90.00
_cell.angle_beta   90.00
_cell.angle_gamma   90.00
#
_symmetry.space_group_name_H-M   'P 1'
#
loop_
_entity.id
_entity.type
_entity.pdbx_description
1 polymer ?
#
loop_
_entity_poly.entity_id
_entity_poly.type
_entity_poly.pdbx_seq_one_letter_code
_entity_poly.pdbx_strand_id
1 'polypeptide(L)'
;MSRRKIVTTCTRDCPNSCGLIAVVEDGRLVKLSGDPDHPLTGGVSCHKTAKYIKRVYSAERITHPLRKVDGRWRRATWDEVLDLVADKLKAVVAESGPEAVLYYQGYGERTALKLLNKYFFNLLGGATTMRGSLCGGAGQGAQNLDFGNRVSHDPLDHYNSKSMILWARNPVSTNISLVRIAKDIRKRGGRVIVVDPARSLSVNIATDHIRPKPGRDGFLAMAAAKLILKAGAEDRDFLENRAVGWAEYQAILDGFTVPELCSLAGVSTADAELLADTLMHQFPTSILLGWGLHRHEYAHYVIRPIDALGGIAGLLGTAGGGVSQGFEEYGPYDQAWWGDQLHPDHRTLLIAKVGEEILNARDPEIRMIVVTAGNPVCMAPNADKIVRAFKKAEMVVYSGHFLDDTAELADIFLPATTFLEEDDLMASYGHNFVGPVNPAIEPVGETKSEFQMFQELSERFPFAGEYRRSVADWLQTICAPLWEQGADLETVRRGPFRLDAPMVPYADGVFPTESGKFQFMTEFDPAVLQDEDPEYPYKLLTIAPHGYICSERTMAEHEALPTVVLNTEEARRRGVCDGGHVLVRSAYGRLMALLKVDEATRGDVLVTERGGWNKAGHGVNLLTRDIASIVGQGTPFYETRVTVEPCPDDGIIGSRVLVIQHSDESPGGNFTKELARQGCLLTTVMPGEGDALPDSPEGFDRLVVLGGPQHAFDDQGSPHFPALMQLMRGFDAAGKPVAGICLGCQILARAFGATIRTMPELEFGYVRLTVTEAGAQDPVVGPAGPIPPLMEFHEDTFDLPEGAELLVTGAACANQCFRAGNASYGFQFHLELDSIGAEAWFEEFQRGDIDTYAKYRDQFTDEFFAEMRGRFPLLVPQSGDFCRNVARNWLRLK
;
A
#
# COMPACT_ATOMS: atom_id res chain seq x y z
N MET A 1 -5.79 -28.40 -24.72
CA MET A 1 -5.78 -27.18 -23.90
C MET A 1 -6.97 -27.22 -22.96
N SER A 2 -6.72 -27.35 -21.67
CA SER A 2 -7.81 -27.35 -20.67
C SER A 2 -8.06 -25.91 -20.21
N ARG A 3 -9.23 -25.37 -20.54
CA ARG A 3 -9.67 -24.05 -20.10
C ARG A 3 -10.70 -24.21 -19.01
N ARG A 4 -10.43 -23.69 -17.82
CA ARG A 4 -11.32 -23.74 -16.66
C ARG A 4 -11.67 -22.34 -16.19
N LYS A 5 -12.89 -22.18 -15.68
CA LYS A 5 -13.34 -20.99 -14.96
C LYS A 5 -13.57 -21.40 -13.51
N ILE A 6 -12.96 -20.66 -12.60
CA ILE A 6 -13.05 -20.89 -11.16
C ILE A 6 -13.69 -19.65 -10.53
N VAL A 7 -14.78 -19.85 -9.80
CA VAL A 7 -15.39 -18.80 -8.95
C VAL A 7 -14.51 -18.64 -7.72
N THR A 8 -14.18 -17.42 -7.35
CA THR A 8 -13.39 -17.10 -6.15
C THR A 8 -13.73 -15.71 -5.64
N THR A 9 -13.14 -15.27 -4.54
CA THR A 9 -13.44 -13.99 -3.88
C THR A 9 -12.17 -13.19 -3.67
N CYS A 10 -12.22 -11.90 -3.96
CA CYS A 10 -11.11 -10.98 -3.70
C CYS A 10 -10.86 -10.86 -2.19
N THR A 11 -9.69 -11.27 -1.71
CA THR A 11 -9.35 -11.23 -0.26
C THR A 11 -8.67 -9.94 0.19
N ARG A 12 -8.35 -9.04 -0.74
CA ARG A 12 -7.62 -7.79 -0.46
C ARG A 12 -8.39 -6.89 0.51
N ASP A 13 -7.68 -6.07 1.28
CA ASP A 13 -8.26 -5.17 2.29
C ASP A 13 -9.11 -4.03 1.69
N CYS A 14 -10.35 -4.37 1.33
CA CYS A 14 -11.37 -3.49 0.78
C CYS A 14 -12.76 -4.01 1.22
N PRO A 15 -13.74 -3.13 1.55
CA PRO A 15 -15.08 -3.53 2.00
C PRO A 15 -15.92 -4.26 0.93
N ASN A 16 -15.39 -4.45 -0.28
CA ASN A 16 -16.19 -4.92 -1.40
C ASN A 16 -16.13 -6.43 -1.60
N SER A 17 -15.10 -7.12 -1.04
CA SER A 17 -14.84 -8.57 -1.17
C SER A 17 -15.42 -9.18 -2.45
N CYS A 18 -14.99 -8.67 -3.61
CA CYS A 18 -15.72 -8.91 -4.86
C CYS A 18 -15.76 -10.39 -5.20
N GLY A 19 -16.91 -10.91 -5.66
CA GLY A 19 -16.95 -12.18 -6.40
C GLY A 19 -16.19 -12.05 -7.72
N LEU A 20 -15.34 -13.02 -8.02
CA LEU A 20 -14.43 -13.06 -9.16
C LEU A 20 -14.54 -14.38 -9.93
N ILE A 21 -14.17 -14.33 -11.21
CA ILE A 21 -13.91 -15.48 -12.07
C ILE A 21 -12.44 -15.46 -12.47
N ALA A 22 -11.71 -16.48 -12.04
CA ALA A 22 -10.37 -16.80 -12.52
C ALA A 22 -10.47 -17.73 -13.74
N VAL A 23 -9.81 -17.35 -14.83
CA VAL A 23 -9.72 -18.18 -16.05
C VAL A 23 -8.31 -18.75 -16.13
N VAL A 24 -8.24 -20.07 -16.19
CA VAL A 24 -6.99 -20.83 -16.19
C VAL A 24 -6.89 -21.63 -17.47
N GLU A 25 -5.74 -21.52 -18.14
CA GLU A 25 -5.41 -22.22 -19.38
C GLU A 25 -4.10 -22.96 -19.17
N ASP A 26 -4.14 -24.28 -19.31
CA ASP A 26 -2.98 -25.17 -19.16
C ASP A 26 -2.21 -24.95 -17.83
N GLY A 27 -2.96 -24.77 -16.74
CA GLY A 27 -2.43 -24.59 -15.39
C GLY A 27 -2.01 -23.16 -15.04
N ARG A 28 -2.04 -22.23 -16.01
CA ARG A 28 -1.67 -20.82 -15.80
C ARG A 28 -2.90 -19.91 -15.73
N LEU A 29 -2.90 -18.98 -14.79
CA LEU A 29 -3.93 -17.95 -14.68
C LEU A 29 -3.73 -16.91 -15.79
N VAL A 30 -4.71 -16.78 -16.68
CA VAL A 30 -4.64 -15.87 -17.85
C VAL A 30 -5.60 -14.69 -17.75
N LYS A 31 -6.65 -14.79 -16.94
CA LYS A 31 -7.60 -13.69 -16.75
C LYS A 31 -8.27 -13.75 -15.39
N LEU A 32 -8.55 -12.57 -14.82
CA LEU A 32 -9.28 -12.38 -13.58
C LEU A 32 -10.30 -11.25 -13.79
N SER A 33 -11.58 -11.55 -13.66
CA SER A 33 -12.68 -10.60 -13.86
C SER A 33 -13.73 -10.72 -12.76
N GLY A 34 -14.62 -9.74 -12.63
CA GLY A 34 -15.75 -9.86 -11.70
C GLY A 34 -16.70 -10.98 -12.11
N ASP A 35 -17.31 -11.62 -11.11
CA ASP A 35 -18.36 -12.63 -11.29
C ASP A 35 -19.70 -11.96 -11.61
N PRO A 36 -20.29 -12.20 -12.80
CA PRO A 36 -21.58 -11.65 -13.18
C PRO A 36 -22.72 -12.09 -12.25
N ASP A 37 -22.60 -13.25 -11.60
CA ASP A 37 -23.64 -13.84 -10.77
C ASP A 37 -23.57 -13.36 -9.31
N HIS A 38 -22.50 -12.66 -8.92
CA HIS A 38 -22.39 -12.11 -7.57
C HIS A 38 -23.42 -10.98 -7.35
N PRO A 39 -24.36 -11.10 -6.39
CA PRO A 39 -25.54 -10.23 -6.30
C PRO A 39 -25.23 -8.73 -6.14
N LEU A 40 -24.18 -8.39 -5.39
CA LEU A 40 -23.80 -7.00 -5.14
C LEU A 40 -22.98 -6.37 -6.28
N THR A 41 -21.92 -7.06 -6.74
CA THR A 41 -20.97 -6.50 -7.72
C THR A 41 -21.43 -6.69 -9.16
N GLY A 42 -22.22 -7.73 -9.46
CA GLY A 42 -22.81 -7.99 -10.79
C GLY A 42 -21.79 -7.94 -11.94
N GLY A 43 -20.63 -8.57 -11.76
CA GLY A 43 -19.56 -8.63 -12.77
C GLY A 43 -18.54 -7.49 -12.73
N VAL A 44 -18.74 -6.47 -11.88
CA VAL A 44 -17.81 -5.35 -11.77
C VAL A 44 -16.64 -5.70 -10.84
N SER A 45 -15.41 -5.50 -11.32
CA SER A 45 -14.18 -5.54 -10.52
C SER A 45 -13.34 -4.29 -10.74
N CYS A 46 -12.46 -3.95 -9.79
CA CYS A 46 -11.61 -2.76 -9.91
C CYS A 46 -10.37 -3.04 -10.77
N HIS A 47 -9.70 -1.99 -11.26
CA HIS A 47 -8.46 -2.16 -12.03
C HIS A 47 -7.35 -2.84 -11.21
N LYS A 48 -7.40 -2.77 -9.87
CA LYS A 48 -6.43 -3.44 -9.00
C LYS A 48 -6.58 -4.96 -9.04
N THR A 49 -7.79 -5.46 -9.26
CA THR A 49 -8.07 -6.89 -9.46
C THR A 49 -7.48 -7.35 -10.79
N ALA A 50 -7.69 -6.62 -11.88
CA ALA A 50 -7.17 -6.98 -13.19
C ALA A 50 -5.62 -7.07 -13.20
N LYS A 51 -4.96 -6.15 -12.48
CA LYS A 51 -3.50 -6.14 -12.32
C LYS A 51 -2.97 -7.24 -11.37
N TYR A 52 -3.83 -7.91 -10.61
CA TYR A 52 -3.39 -8.88 -9.60
C TYR A 52 -2.66 -10.10 -10.20
N ILE A 53 -2.94 -10.46 -11.46
CA ILE A 53 -2.20 -11.52 -12.18
C ILE A 53 -0.71 -11.17 -12.26
N LYS A 54 -0.37 -9.89 -12.49
CA LYS A 54 1.03 -9.43 -12.51
C LYS A 54 1.71 -9.65 -11.15
N ARG A 55 0.97 -9.52 -10.05
CA ARG A 55 1.48 -9.81 -8.70
C ARG A 55 1.77 -11.30 -8.50
N VAL A 56 0.90 -12.19 -9.00
CA VAL A 56 1.07 -13.66 -8.89
C VAL A 56 2.36 -14.13 -9.55
N TYR A 57 2.70 -13.55 -10.70
CA TYR A 57 3.85 -13.94 -11.52
C TYR A 57 5.00 -12.93 -11.52
N SER A 58 5.01 -11.99 -10.57
CA SER A 58 6.05 -10.97 -10.49
C SER A 58 7.42 -11.58 -10.18
N ALA A 59 8.45 -11.05 -10.83
CA ALA A 59 9.86 -11.33 -10.65
C ALA A 59 10.37 -10.91 -9.27
N GLU A 60 9.62 -10.07 -8.55
CA GLU A 60 9.93 -9.71 -7.17
C GLU A 60 9.28 -10.66 -6.16
N ARG A 61 8.36 -11.53 -6.59
CA ARG A 61 7.62 -12.41 -5.69
C ARG A 61 8.55 -13.51 -5.17
N ILE A 62 8.75 -13.55 -3.86
CA ILE A 62 9.49 -14.63 -3.22
C ILE A 62 8.64 -15.91 -3.24
N THR A 63 9.18 -16.97 -3.82
CA THR A 63 8.49 -18.27 -3.97
C THR A 63 9.15 -19.40 -3.19
N HIS A 64 10.17 -19.10 -2.37
CA HIS A 64 10.91 -20.09 -1.57
C HIS A 64 11.27 -19.49 -0.21
N PRO A 65 11.34 -20.28 0.87
CA PRO A 65 11.80 -19.80 2.17
C PRO A 65 13.17 -19.14 2.09
N LEU A 66 13.34 -18.03 2.81
CA LEU A 66 14.62 -17.34 2.91
C LEU A 66 15.03 -17.19 4.37
N ARG A 67 16.34 -17.21 4.60
CA ARG A 67 16.96 -16.81 5.86
C ARG A 67 18.04 -15.77 5.61
N LYS A 68 18.23 -14.83 6.54
CA LYS A 68 19.39 -13.94 6.52
C LYS A 68 20.62 -14.63 7.10
N VAL A 69 21.72 -14.55 6.37
CA VAL A 69 23.07 -14.94 6.81
C VAL A 69 24.00 -13.78 6.50
N ASP A 70 24.70 -13.26 7.51
CA ASP A 70 25.56 -12.08 7.41
C ASP A 70 24.85 -10.86 6.77
N GLY A 71 23.58 -10.65 7.15
CA GLY A 71 22.75 -9.57 6.65
C GLY A 71 22.20 -9.77 5.23
N ARG A 72 22.40 -10.94 4.60
CA ARG A 72 21.93 -11.22 3.23
C ARG A 72 20.96 -12.38 3.16
N TRP A 73 19.95 -12.24 2.32
CA TRP A 73 19.02 -13.31 2.02
C TRP A 73 19.68 -14.48 1.30
N ARG A 74 19.43 -15.68 1.80
CA ARG A 74 19.75 -16.94 1.14
C ARG A 74 18.52 -17.83 1.12
N ARG A 75 18.32 -18.55 0.02
CA ARG A 75 17.30 -19.61 -0.06
C ARG A 75 17.57 -20.65 1.03
N ALA A 76 16.51 -21.11 1.67
CA ALA A 76 16.48 -22.15 2.67
C ALA A 76 15.36 -23.15 2.31
N THR A 77 15.32 -24.30 2.99
CA THR A 77 14.17 -25.22 2.89
C THR A 77 13.11 -24.87 3.93
N TRP A 78 11.89 -25.35 3.74
CA TRP A 78 10.83 -25.21 4.73
C TRP A 78 11.20 -25.83 6.08
N ASP A 79 11.74 -27.05 6.09
CA ASP A 79 12.14 -27.70 7.33
C ASP A 79 13.22 -26.90 8.07
N GLU A 80 14.23 -26.40 7.34
CA GLU A 80 15.28 -25.58 7.93
C GLU A 80 14.73 -24.33 8.62
N VAL A 81 13.86 -23.56 7.95
CA VAL A 81 13.32 -22.33 8.55
C VAL A 81 12.33 -22.63 9.68
N LEU A 82 11.51 -23.66 9.55
CA LEU A 82 10.53 -24.02 10.58
C LEU A 82 11.21 -24.61 11.83
N ASP A 83 12.30 -25.37 11.66
CA ASP A 83 13.14 -25.83 12.78
C ASP A 83 13.76 -24.65 13.52
N LEU A 84 14.39 -23.71 12.78
CA LEU A 84 14.97 -22.50 13.38
C LEU A 84 13.93 -21.67 14.14
N VAL A 85 12.74 -21.49 13.57
CA VAL A 85 11.64 -20.75 14.21
C VAL A 85 11.14 -21.49 15.44
N ALA A 86 10.92 -22.81 15.36
CA ALA A 86 10.44 -23.60 16.50
C ALA A 86 11.46 -23.65 17.65
N ASP A 87 12.74 -23.82 17.34
CA ASP A 87 13.81 -23.83 18.34
C ASP A 87 13.92 -22.48 19.03
N LYS A 88 13.81 -21.38 18.27
CA LYS A 88 13.82 -20.04 18.85
C LYS A 88 12.60 -19.78 19.72
N LEU A 89 11.40 -20.17 19.26
CA LEU A 89 10.16 -20.07 20.04
C LEU A 89 10.29 -20.83 21.36
N LYS A 90 10.73 -22.10 21.32
CA LYS A 90 10.92 -22.93 22.52
C LYS A 90 11.89 -22.30 23.51
N ALA A 91 13.03 -21.80 23.02
CA ALA A 91 14.03 -21.15 23.87
C ALA A 91 13.47 -19.88 24.55
N VAL A 92 12.85 -18.98 23.78
CA VAL A 92 12.29 -17.72 24.30
C VAL A 92 11.18 -18.01 25.32
N VAL A 93 10.27 -18.94 25.03
CA VAL A 93 9.18 -19.32 25.93
C VAL A 93 9.72 -19.95 27.22
N ALA A 94 10.72 -20.83 27.13
CA ALA A 94 11.32 -21.47 28.30
C ALA A 94 12.08 -20.49 29.21
N GLU A 95 12.76 -19.49 28.62
CA GLU A 95 13.61 -18.55 29.35
C GLU A 95 12.84 -17.32 29.88
N SER A 96 11.81 -16.86 29.17
CA SER A 96 11.15 -15.58 29.44
C SER A 96 9.63 -15.63 29.44
N GLY A 97 9.05 -16.80 29.18
CA GLY A 97 7.60 -16.98 29.07
C GLY A 97 7.04 -16.59 27.70
N PRO A 98 5.80 -17.01 27.42
CA PRO A 98 5.13 -16.81 26.12
C PRO A 98 4.96 -15.35 25.73
N GLU A 99 4.79 -14.46 26.69
CA GLU A 99 4.61 -13.03 26.42
C GLU A 99 5.86 -12.37 25.83
N ALA A 100 7.05 -13.00 25.91
CA ALA A 100 8.24 -12.50 25.22
C ALA A 100 8.16 -12.65 23.68
N VAL A 101 7.17 -13.38 23.17
CA VAL A 101 6.84 -13.50 21.76
C VAL A 101 5.71 -12.53 21.42
N LEU A 102 5.91 -11.67 20.43
CA LEU A 102 4.85 -10.88 19.82
C LEU A 102 4.35 -11.59 18.57
N TYR A 103 3.06 -11.94 18.55
CA TYR A 103 2.37 -12.30 17.32
C TYR A 103 1.59 -11.10 16.77
N TYR A 104 2.06 -10.57 15.63
CA TYR A 104 1.42 -9.48 14.91
C TYR A 104 0.69 -10.04 13.68
N GLN A 105 -0.65 -10.06 13.75
CA GLN A 105 -1.49 -10.31 12.57
C GLN A 105 -2.08 -9.00 12.08
N GLY A 106 -1.80 -8.64 10.83
CA GLY A 106 -2.47 -7.55 10.14
C GLY A 106 -3.81 -7.97 9.50
N TYR A 107 -4.26 -7.19 8.53
CA TYR A 107 -5.54 -7.41 7.83
C TYR A 107 -5.39 -7.42 6.30
N GLY A 108 -4.16 -7.61 5.79
CA GLY A 108 -3.88 -7.71 4.35
C GLY A 108 -4.58 -8.89 3.66
N GLU A 109 -4.93 -9.91 4.45
CA GLU A 109 -5.80 -11.02 4.09
C GLU A 109 -6.58 -11.46 5.34
N ARG A 110 -7.90 -11.66 5.22
CA ARG A 110 -8.80 -11.94 6.35
C ARG A 110 -9.76 -13.10 6.05
N THR A 111 -9.22 -14.21 5.60
CA THR A 111 -10.01 -15.42 5.36
C THR A 111 -10.30 -16.17 6.67
N ALA A 112 -11.20 -17.16 6.62
CA ALA A 112 -11.64 -17.90 7.81
C ALA A 112 -10.47 -18.60 8.51
N LEU A 113 -9.59 -19.30 7.78
CA LEU A 113 -8.51 -20.07 8.42
C LEU A 113 -7.47 -19.20 9.13
N LYS A 114 -7.37 -17.90 8.82
CA LYS A 114 -6.46 -16.97 9.52
C LYS A 114 -6.82 -16.77 11.00
N LEU A 115 -8.05 -17.10 11.41
CA LEU A 115 -8.42 -17.19 12.83
C LEU A 115 -7.48 -18.16 13.58
N LEU A 116 -7.14 -19.27 12.95
CA LEU A 116 -6.36 -20.36 13.56
C LEU A 116 -4.88 -20.00 13.75
N ASN A 117 -4.38 -18.94 13.13
CA ASN A 117 -3.01 -18.51 13.38
C ASN A 117 -2.82 -18.06 14.84
N LYS A 118 -3.82 -17.35 15.41
CA LYS A 118 -3.82 -16.99 16.84
C LYS A 118 -3.98 -18.23 17.72
N TYR A 119 -4.80 -19.19 17.28
CA TYR A 119 -5.02 -20.45 18.00
C TYR A 119 -3.72 -21.23 18.22
N PHE A 120 -2.82 -21.24 17.23
CA PHE A 120 -1.50 -21.86 17.36
C PHE A 120 -0.73 -21.31 18.58
N PHE A 121 -0.68 -19.99 18.73
CA PHE A 121 0.02 -19.37 19.87
C PHE A 121 -0.70 -19.61 21.19
N ASN A 122 -2.04 -19.67 21.18
CA ASN A 122 -2.78 -20.04 22.38
C ASN A 122 -2.52 -21.51 22.79
N LEU A 123 -2.37 -22.45 21.85
CA LEU A 123 -1.94 -23.82 22.18
C LEU A 123 -0.49 -23.90 22.68
N LEU A 124 0.37 -22.96 22.27
CA LEU A 124 1.76 -22.86 22.73
C LEU A 124 1.88 -22.43 24.21
N GLY A 125 0.81 -21.91 24.80
CA GLY A 125 0.82 -21.30 26.14
C GLY A 125 0.50 -19.81 26.15
N GLY A 126 0.09 -19.23 25.01
CA GLY A 126 -0.17 -17.81 24.80
C GLY A 126 0.96 -17.10 24.02
N ALA A 127 0.75 -15.82 23.76
CA ALA A 127 1.76 -14.88 23.26
C ALA A 127 1.32 -13.44 23.56
N THR A 128 2.22 -12.48 23.43
CA THR A 128 1.79 -11.08 23.31
C THR A 128 1.06 -10.89 21.98
N THR A 129 -0.14 -10.31 22.00
CA THR A 129 -0.94 -10.06 20.79
C THR A 129 -1.31 -8.58 20.64
N MET A 130 -1.98 -8.24 19.54
CA MET A 130 -2.41 -6.87 19.25
C MET A 130 -3.83 -6.60 19.76
N ARG A 131 -4.07 -5.37 20.24
CA ARG A 131 -5.42 -4.82 20.45
C ARG A 131 -5.58 -3.46 19.75
N GLY A 132 -6.83 -3.02 19.65
CA GLY A 132 -7.20 -1.81 18.90
C GLY A 132 -7.14 -2.03 17.40
N SER A 133 -7.13 -0.96 16.61
CA SER A 133 -7.08 -1.09 15.14
C SER A 133 -6.43 0.10 14.45
N LEU A 134 -5.87 -0.12 13.26
CA LEU A 134 -5.37 0.96 12.39
C LEU A 134 -6.50 1.67 11.62
N CYS A 135 -7.71 1.13 11.60
CA CYS A 135 -8.75 1.52 10.65
C CYS A 135 -10.12 1.73 11.30
N GLY A 136 -10.80 0.66 11.72
CA GLY A 136 -12.25 0.66 12.01
C GLY A 136 -12.66 1.02 13.44
N GLY A 137 -11.78 0.83 14.42
CA GLY A 137 -12.13 0.81 15.84
C GLY A 137 -12.78 2.09 16.36
N ALA A 138 -12.28 3.26 15.97
CA ALA A 138 -12.82 4.54 16.43
C ALA A 138 -14.28 4.76 16.03
N GLY A 139 -14.64 4.46 14.77
CA GLY A 139 -16.01 4.59 14.31
C GLY A 139 -16.94 3.49 14.81
N GLN A 140 -16.44 2.27 14.97
CA GLN A 140 -17.21 1.22 15.63
C GLN A 140 -17.49 1.57 17.09
N GLY A 141 -16.49 2.04 17.83
CA GLY A 141 -16.67 2.48 19.20
C GLY A 141 -17.66 3.64 19.33
N ALA A 142 -17.62 4.60 18.40
CA ALA A 142 -18.58 5.72 18.38
C ALA A 142 -20.01 5.23 18.13
N GLN A 143 -20.24 4.43 17.09
CA GLN A 143 -21.57 3.86 16.80
C GLN A 143 -22.03 2.90 17.90
N ASN A 144 -21.11 2.22 18.59
CA ASN A 144 -21.44 1.36 19.71
C ASN A 144 -22.01 2.13 20.91
N LEU A 145 -21.59 3.38 21.11
CA LEU A 145 -22.17 4.23 22.16
C LEU A 145 -23.62 4.61 21.84
N ASP A 146 -23.97 4.77 20.57
CA ASP A 146 -25.26 5.30 20.12
C ASP A 146 -26.29 4.20 19.84
N PHE A 147 -25.86 3.15 19.13
CA PHE A 147 -26.72 2.05 18.70
C PHE A 147 -26.56 0.80 19.55
N GLY A 148 -25.56 0.72 20.43
CA GLY A 148 -25.09 -0.57 20.95
C GLY A 148 -24.33 -1.32 19.87
N ASN A 149 -24.24 -2.66 19.89
CA ASN A 149 -23.49 -3.38 18.84
C ASN A 149 -23.86 -2.91 17.43
N ARG A 150 -22.91 -2.29 16.72
CA ARG A 150 -23.11 -1.68 15.41
C ARG A 150 -23.71 -2.69 14.41
N VAL A 151 -24.83 -2.33 13.78
CA VAL A 151 -25.43 -3.04 12.64
C VAL A 151 -25.63 -2.06 11.49
N SER A 152 -25.13 -2.38 10.30
CA SER A 152 -25.25 -1.53 9.11
C SER A 152 -26.36 -2.02 8.18
N HIS A 153 -26.90 -1.12 7.35
CA HIS A 153 -27.78 -1.52 6.25
C HIS A 153 -27.07 -2.45 5.29
N ASP A 154 -27.80 -3.45 4.79
CA ASP A 154 -27.34 -4.21 3.64
C ASP A 154 -27.17 -3.24 2.46
N PRO A 155 -26.01 -3.23 1.76
CA PRO A 155 -25.80 -2.30 0.66
C PRO A 155 -26.88 -2.36 -0.44
N LEU A 156 -27.54 -3.52 -0.63
CA LEU A 156 -28.62 -3.65 -1.59
C LEU A 156 -29.88 -2.83 -1.19
N ASP A 157 -30.08 -2.54 0.09
CA ASP A 157 -31.18 -1.67 0.53
C ASP A 157 -30.99 -0.22 0.08
N HIS A 158 -29.76 0.24 -0.16
CA HIS A 158 -29.51 1.61 -0.60
C HIS A 158 -30.03 1.91 -2.01
N TYR A 159 -30.45 0.90 -2.80
CA TYR A 159 -31.23 1.14 -4.02
C TYR A 159 -32.60 1.77 -3.73
N ASN A 160 -33.14 1.62 -2.51
CA ASN A 160 -34.38 2.27 -2.08
C ASN A 160 -34.20 3.75 -1.71
N SER A 161 -32.96 4.22 -1.53
CA SER A 161 -32.68 5.62 -1.20
C SER A 161 -33.14 6.56 -2.32
N LYS A 162 -33.68 7.73 -1.95
CA LYS A 162 -33.89 8.85 -2.87
C LYS A 162 -32.68 9.77 -2.94
N SER A 163 -31.85 9.80 -1.91
CA SER A 163 -30.56 10.49 -1.92
C SER A 163 -29.51 9.75 -1.09
N MET A 164 -28.23 10.06 -1.29
CA MET A 164 -27.12 9.43 -0.58
C MET A 164 -26.09 10.46 -0.15
N ILE A 165 -25.61 10.36 1.09
CA ILE A 165 -24.53 11.16 1.64
C ILE A 165 -23.33 10.23 1.86
N LEU A 166 -22.25 10.49 1.13
CA LEU A 166 -20.95 9.82 1.29
C LEU A 166 -20.10 10.69 2.23
N TRP A 167 -20.04 10.32 3.50
CA TRP A 167 -19.36 11.12 4.52
C TRP A 167 -17.95 10.58 4.80
N ALA A 168 -16.92 11.32 4.37
CA ALA A 168 -15.51 10.93 4.35
C ALA A 168 -15.26 9.57 3.69
N ARG A 169 -16.06 9.24 2.66
CA ARG A 169 -16.07 7.95 1.98
C ARG A 169 -15.75 8.11 0.49
N ASN A 170 -14.77 7.34 -0.01
CA ASN A 170 -14.31 7.35 -1.40
C ASN A 170 -14.63 6.03 -2.15
N PRO A 171 -15.91 5.69 -2.40
CA PRO A 171 -16.28 4.43 -3.04
C PRO A 171 -15.63 4.20 -4.42
N VAL A 172 -15.33 5.25 -5.19
CA VAL A 172 -14.65 5.10 -6.49
C VAL A 172 -13.29 4.39 -6.36
N SER A 173 -12.61 4.57 -5.23
CA SER A 173 -11.30 3.93 -4.99
C SER A 173 -11.37 2.74 -4.04
N THR A 174 -12.33 2.72 -3.11
CA THR A 174 -12.33 1.77 -1.99
C THR A 174 -13.61 0.95 -1.84
N ASN A 175 -14.68 1.18 -2.62
CA ASN A 175 -15.92 0.40 -2.54
C ASN A 175 -16.75 0.55 -3.82
N ILE A 176 -16.35 -0.16 -4.87
CA ILE A 176 -16.89 0.05 -6.22
C ILE A 176 -18.36 -0.35 -6.37
N SER A 177 -18.88 -1.25 -5.52
CA SER A 177 -20.30 -1.63 -5.58
C SER A 177 -21.23 -0.44 -5.31
N LEU A 178 -20.85 0.45 -4.39
CA LEU A 178 -21.60 1.67 -4.10
C LEU A 178 -21.64 2.66 -5.27
N VAL A 179 -20.68 2.61 -6.21
CA VAL A 179 -20.67 3.49 -7.38
C VAL A 179 -21.89 3.23 -8.26
N ARG A 180 -22.33 1.97 -8.39
CA ARG A 180 -23.53 1.61 -9.15
C ARG A 180 -24.79 2.17 -8.49
N ILE A 181 -24.88 2.06 -7.17
CA ILE A 181 -26.00 2.56 -6.37
C ILE A 181 -26.08 4.08 -6.46
N ALA A 182 -24.97 4.79 -6.24
CA ALA A 182 -24.93 6.25 -6.34
C ALA A 182 -25.33 6.74 -7.75
N LYS A 183 -24.88 6.07 -8.81
CA LYS A 183 -25.28 6.39 -10.19
C LYS A 183 -26.77 6.13 -10.44
N ASP A 184 -27.33 5.05 -9.88
CA ASP A 184 -28.75 4.75 -9.97
C ASP A 184 -29.62 5.83 -9.29
N ILE A 185 -29.25 6.21 -8.05
CA ILE A 185 -29.92 7.30 -7.31
C ILE A 185 -29.92 8.59 -8.16
N ARG A 186 -28.77 8.97 -8.73
CA ARG A 186 -28.69 10.14 -9.61
C ARG A 186 -29.54 10.02 -10.86
N LYS A 187 -29.57 8.85 -11.49
CA LYS A 187 -30.41 8.59 -12.67
C LYS A 187 -31.90 8.76 -12.34
N ARG A 188 -32.31 8.45 -11.11
CA ARG A 188 -33.66 8.68 -10.58
C ARG A 188 -33.93 10.12 -10.14
N GLY A 189 -32.97 11.04 -10.34
CA GLY A 189 -33.08 12.46 -9.96
C GLY A 189 -32.67 12.76 -8.52
N GLY A 190 -32.13 11.77 -7.81
CA GLY A 190 -31.64 11.90 -6.44
C GLY A 190 -30.30 12.61 -6.33
N ARG A 191 -30.06 13.24 -5.17
CA ARG A 191 -28.77 13.84 -4.84
C ARG A 191 -27.78 12.80 -4.32
N VAL A 192 -26.51 13.00 -4.65
CA VAL A 192 -25.38 12.26 -4.06
C VAL A 192 -24.40 13.30 -3.55
N ILE A 193 -24.33 13.48 -2.24
CA ILE A 193 -23.49 14.50 -1.61
C ILE A 193 -22.23 13.83 -1.08
N VAL A 194 -21.05 14.35 -1.44
CA VAL A 194 -19.80 13.98 -0.79
C VAL A 194 -19.49 15.01 0.28
N VAL A 195 -19.32 14.57 1.53
CA VAL A 195 -18.84 15.42 2.63
C VAL A 195 -17.43 14.96 2.96
N ASP A 196 -16.41 15.66 2.47
CA ASP A 196 -15.01 15.23 2.57
C ASP A 196 -14.10 16.46 2.45
N PRO A 197 -13.16 16.73 3.38
CA PRO A 197 -12.18 17.81 3.21
C PRO A 197 -11.34 17.64 1.93
N ALA A 198 -11.03 16.39 1.56
CA ALA A 198 -10.25 16.09 0.38
C ALA A 198 -11.15 15.95 -0.86
N ARG A 199 -10.65 16.37 -2.01
CA ARG A 199 -11.34 16.19 -3.29
C ARG A 199 -11.07 14.79 -3.85
N SER A 200 -11.69 13.79 -3.25
CA SER A 200 -11.56 12.40 -3.68
C SER A 200 -12.22 12.14 -5.05
N LEU A 201 -11.86 11.03 -5.71
CA LEU A 201 -12.43 10.68 -7.02
C LEU A 201 -13.96 10.48 -7.00
N SER A 202 -14.55 10.24 -5.83
CA SER A 202 -16.00 10.14 -5.67
C SER A 202 -16.74 11.46 -5.92
N VAL A 203 -16.05 12.61 -5.85
CA VAL A 203 -16.64 13.90 -6.24
C VAL A 203 -17.10 13.87 -7.70
N ASN A 204 -16.45 13.10 -8.58
CA ASN A 204 -16.83 12.98 -9.99
C ASN A 204 -18.17 12.27 -10.21
N ILE A 205 -18.64 11.48 -9.23
CA ILE A 205 -19.95 10.83 -9.29
C ILE A 205 -21.00 11.51 -8.41
N ALA A 206 -20.62 12.52 -7.63
CA ALA A 206 -21.49 13.29 -6.76
C ALA A 206 -22.26 14.38 -7.53
N THR A 207 -23.32 14.89 -6.92
CA THR A 207 -24.00 16.13 -7.32
C THR A 207 -23.36 17.33 -6.62
N ASP A 208 -22.94 17.16 -5.37
CA ASP A 208 -22.47 18.23 -4.50
C ASP A 208 -21.26 17.76 -3.66
N HIS A 209 -20.41 18.71 -3.27
CA HIS A 209 -19.22 18.46 -2.44
C HIS A 209 -19.09 19.51 -1.33
N ILE A 210 -19.31 19.08 -0.09
CA ILE A 210 -19.12 19.89 1.11
C ILE A 210 -17.75 19.54 1.73
N ARG A 211 -16.96 20.57 2.05
CA ARG A 211 -15.58 20.42 2.53
C ARG A 211 -15.42 20.94 3.96
N PRO A 212 -15.84 20.19 5.00
CA PRO A 212 -15.60 20.62 6.37
C PRO A 212 -14.09 20.62 6.70
N LYS A 213 -13.70 21.34 7.76
CA LYS A 213 -12.39 21.19 8.39
C LYS A 213 -12.24 19.74 8.89
N PRO A 214 -11.07 19.09 8.71
CA PRO A 214 -10.87 17.73 9.20
C PRO A 214 -11.15 17.61 10.70
N GLY A 215 -11.99 16.64 11.08
CA GLY A 215 -12.40 16.40 12.47
C GLY A 215 -13.46 17.37 12.99
N ARG A 216 -14.07 18.17 12.12
CA ARG A 216 -15.10 19.17 12.48
C ARG A 216 -16.47 18.88 11.87
N ASP A 217 -16.65 17.70 11.29
CA ASP A 217 -17.89 17.30 10.62
C ASP A 217 -19.10 17.28 11.56
N GLY A 218 -18.90 16.96 12.84
CA GLY A 218 -19.96 16.96 13.85
C GLY A 218 -20.67 18.31 13.96
N PHE A 219 -19.96 19.43 13.79
CA PHE A 219 -20.56 20.77 13.78
C PHE A 219 -21.49 20.99 12.58
N LEU A 220 -21.12 20.48 11.38
CA LEU A 220 -21.99 20.51 10.21
C LEU A 220 -23.25 19.66 10.44
N ALA A 221 -23.10 18.47 11.05
CA ALA A 221 -24.24 17.62 11.37
C ALA A 221 -25.21 18.30 12.37
N MET A 222 -24.68 18.93 13.42
CA MET A 222 -25.48 19.72 14.37
C MET A 222 -26.18 20.92 13.70
N ALA A 223 -25.51 21.61 12.76
CA ALA A 223 -26.10 22.72 12.03
C ALA A 223 -27.31 22.27 11.21
N ALA A 224 -27.18 21.16 10.47
CA ALA A 224 -28.28 20.58 9.71
C ALA A 224 -29.41 20.10 10.62
N ALA A 225 -29.09 19.47 11.76
CA ALA A 225 -30.09 19.03 12.74
C ALA A 225 -30.93 20.21 13.28
N LYS A 226 -30.28 21.34 13.62
CA LYS A 226 -30.98 22.56 14.06
C LYS A 226 -31.91 23.13 12.98
N LEU A 227 -31.52 23.04 11.71
CA LEU A 227 -32.37 23.49 10.60
C LEU A 227 -33.61 22.60 10.42
N ILE A 228 -33.46 21.27 10.56
CA ILE A 228 -34.57 20.31 10.53
C ILE A 228 -35.55 20.58 11.69
N LEU A 229 -35.03 20.74 12.91
CA LEU A 229 -35.83 21.05 14.11
C LEU A 229 -36.57 22.39 13.97
N LYS A 230 -35.90 23.41 13.42
CA LYS A 230 -36.54 24.71 13.15
C LYS A 230 -37.69 24.61 12.14
N ALA A 231 -37.61 23.68 11.20
CA ALA A 231 -38.64 23.43 10.21
C ALA A 231 -39.79 22.55 10.74
N GLY A 232 -39.65 21.94 11.92
CA GLY A 232 -40.62 20.98 12.46
C GLY A 232 -40.64 19.66 11.69
N ALA A 233 -39.52 19.30 11.03
CA ALA A 233 -39.40 18.13 10.16
C ALA A 233 -38.71 16.94 10.86
N GLU A 234 -38.51 17.01 12.17
CA GLU A 234 -37.94 15.95 12.98
C GLU A 234 -38.86 14.73 13.17
N ASP A 235 -38.27 13.55 13.34
CA ASP A 235 -39.00 12.35 13.77
C ASP A 235 -39.30 12.39 15.28
N ARG A 236 -40.45 12.96 15.63
CA ARG A 236 -40.88 13.11 17.03
C ARG A 236 -41.09 11.78 17.74
N ASP A 237 -41.58 10.75 17.06
CA ASP A 237 -41.78 9.44 17.69
C ASP A 237 -40.43 8.83 18.08
N PHE A 238 -39.43 8.95 17.21
CA PHE A 238 -38.08 8.50 17.52
C PHE A 238 -37.52 9.21 18.75
N LEU A 239 -37.60 10.55 18.79
CA LEU A 239 -37.05 11.36 19.89
C LEU A 239 -37.73 11.08 21.24
N GLU A 240 -39.05 10.88 21.24
CA GLU A 240 -39.82 10.68 22.47
C GLU A 240 -39.80 9.22 22.95
N ASN A 241 -39.89 8.26 22.02
CA ASN A 241 -40.18 6.87 22.36
C ASN A 241 -39.02 5.91 22.10
N ARG A 242 -38.10 6.21 21.18
CA ARG A 242 -37.05 5.27 20.72
C ARG A 242 -35.61 5.73 21.01
N ALA A 243 -35.46 6.85 21.70
CA ALA A 243 -34.18 7.38 22.11
C ALA A 243 -34.14 7.72 23.61
N VAL A 244 -32.94 7.88 24.15
CA VAL A 244 -32.66 8.44 25.47
C VAL A 244 -31.56 9.49 25.35
N GLY A 245 -31.50 10.42 26.31
CA GLY A 245 -30.53 11.53 26.28
C GLY A 245 -30.91 12.70 25.36
N TRP A 246 -32.14 12.71 24.82
CA TRP A 246 -32.59 13.75 23.88
C TRP A 246 -32.57 15.16 24.51
N ALA A 247 -33.01 15.30 25.76
CA ALA A 247 -33.07 16.60 26.43
C ALA A 247 -31.67 17.21 26.61
N GLU A 248 -30.70 16.37 26.97
CA GLU A 248 -29.30 16.74 27.11
C GLU A 248 -28.68 17.12 25.76
N TYR A 249 -28.95 16.34 24.70
CA TYR A 249 -28.48 16.68 23.36
C TYR A 249 -29.11 17.95 22.80
N GLN A 250 -30.40 18.17 23.08
CA GLN A 250 -31.06 19.43 22.74
C GLN A 250 -30.39 20.61 23.44
N ALA A 251 -30.03 20.47 24.73
CA ALA A 251 -29.28 21.51 25.44
C ALA A 251 -27.90 21.77 24.83
N ILE A 252 -27.20 20.73 24.34
CA ILE A 252 -25.96 20.89 23.57
C ILE A 252 -26.22 21.71 22.31
N LEU A 253 -27.25 21.36 21.52
CA LEU A 253 -27.60 22.09 20.31
C LEU A 253 -27.93 23.55 20.61
N ASP A 254 -28.70 23.82 21.67
CA ASP A 254 -29.12 25.17 22.08
C ASP A 254 -27.96 26.07 22.51
N GLY A 255 -26.82 25.48 22.91
CA GLY A 255 -25.57 26.20 23.16
C GLY A 255 -24.93 26.84 21.94
N PHE A 256 -25.42 26.56 20.72
CA PHE A 256 -24.86 27.09 19.48
C PHE A 256 -25.92 27.64 18.52
N THR A 257 -25.55 28.65 17.76
CA THR A 257 -26.29 29.10 16.58
C THR A 257 -25.82 28.35 15.31
N VAL A 258 -26.68 28.28 14.28
CA VAL A 258 -26.31 27.67 12.99
C VAL A 258 -25.09 28.34 12.35
N PRO A 259 -24.97 29.69 12.29
CA PRO A 259 -23.75 30.33 11.76
C PRO A 259 -22.48 30.00 12.54
N GLU A 260 -22.56 29.89 13.87
CA GLU A 260 -21.41 29.48 14.70
C GLU A 260 -20.97 28.05 14.39
N LEU A 261 -21.91 27.11 14.29
CA LEU A 261 -21.64 25.72 13.92
C LEU A 261 -21.00 25.62 12.52
N CYS A 262 -21.52 26.35 11.53
CA CYS A 262 -20.94 26.41 10.19
C CYS A 262 -19.52 26.97 10.20
N SER A 263 -19.27 28.02 10.99
CA SER A 263 -17.92 28.60 11.16
C SER A 263 -16.93 27.61 11.78
N LEU A 264 -17.34 26.90 12.84
CA LEU A 264 -16.55 25.86 13.50
C LEU A 264 -16.27 24.66 12.58
N ALA A 265 -17.26 24.26 11.78
CA ALA A 265 -17.11 23.26 10.72
C ALA A 265 -16.23 23.77 9.56
N GLY A 266 -16.05 25.08 9.40
CA GLY A 266 -15.34 25.69 8.28
C GLY A 266 -16.05 25.54 6.94
N VAL A 267 -17.39 25.64 6.96
CA VAL A 267 -18.29 25.55 5.80
C VAL A 267 -19.25 26.74 5.77
N SER A 268 -19.95 26.94 4.66
CA SER A 268 -20.97 27.98 4.56
C SER A 268 -22.29 27.55 5.21
N THR A 269 -23.16 28.51 5.53
CA THR A 269 -24.54 28.19 5.95
C THR A 269 -25.32 27.48 4.84
N ALA A 270 -25.03 27.81 3.57
CA ALA A 270 -25.62 27.15 2.41
C ALA A 270 -25.29 25.65 2.35
N ASP A 271 -24.11 25.22 2.82
CA ASP A 271 -23.76 23.81 2.90
C ASP A 271 -24.62 23.06 3.93
N ALA A 272 -24.87 23.67 5.10
CA ALA A 272 -25.75 23.10 6.12
C ALA A 272 -27.22 23.09 5.65
N GLU A 273 -27.66 24.14 4.97
CA GLU A 273 -28.98 24.22 4.34
C GLU A 273 -29.15 23.15 3.26
N LEU A 274 -28.15 22.92 2.40
CA LEU A 274 -28.16 21.86 1.40
C LEU A 274 -28.34 20.48 2.04
N LEU A 275 -27.61 20.22 3.14
CA LEU A 275 -27.71 18.95 3.86
C LEU A 275 -29.10 18.77 4.48
N ALA A 276 -29.61 19.79 5.18
CA ALA A 276 -30.94 19.76 5.79
C ALA A 276 -32.06 19.63 4.75
N ASP A 277 -32.02 20.42 3.67
CA ASP A 277 -32.98 20.38 2.54
C ASP A 277 -33.03 18.99 1.92
N THR A 278 -31.87 18.37 1.70
CA THR A 278 -31.79 17.01 1.16
C THR A 278 -32.45 16.00 2.09
N LEU A 279 -32.18 16.08 3.40
CA LEU A 279 -32.74 15.17 4.39
C LEU A 279 -34.27 15.33 4.54
N MET A 280 -34.79 16.57 4.48
CA MET A 280 -36.22 16.84 4.59
C MET A 280 -37.00 16.47 3.31
N HIS A 281 -36.42 16.73 2.13
CA HIS A 281 -37.18 16.69 0.87
C HIS A 281 -36.81 15.52 -0.06
N GLN A 282 -35.68 14.86 0.16
CA GLN A 282 -35.27 13.64 -0.58
C GLN A 282 -35.24 12.40 0.32
N PHE A 283 -36.27 12.25 1.15
CA PHE A 283 -36.46 11.11 2.05
C PHE A 283 -36.97 9.85 1.30
N PRO A 284 -36.41 8.65 1.55
CA PRO A 284 -35.34 8.35 2.52
C PRO A 284 -33.93 8.63 1.96
N THR A 285 -33.01 9.00 2.85
CA THR A 285 -31.61 9.30 2.53
C THR A 285 -30.68 8.33 3.25
N SER A 286 -29.74 7.71 2.53
CA SER A 286 -28.68 6.90 3.16
C SER A 286 -27.47 7.74 3.51
N ILE A 287 -26.96 7.62 4.74
CA ILE A 287 -25.70 8.23 5.18
C ILE A 287 -24.65 7.14 5.33
N LEU A 288 -23.61 7.18 4.50
CA LEU A 288 -22.53 6.20 4.49
C LEU A 288 -21.25 6.81 5.03
N LEU A 289 -20.92 6.43 6.26
CA LEU A 289 -19.69 6.84 6.93
C LEU A 289 -18.49 6.14 6.30
N GLY A 290 -17.41 6.88 6.13
CA GLY A 290 -16.14 6.40 5.63
C GLY A 290 -15.04 6.51 6.69
N TRP A 291 -13.95 5.79 6.43
CA TRP A 291 -12.83 5.66 7.35
C TRP A 291 -12.05 6.96 7.60
N GLY A 292 -12.30 8.04 6.84
CA GLY A 292 -11.73 9.35 7.14
C GLY A 292 -12.15 9.88 8.52
N LEU A 293 -13.40 9.62 8.93
CA LEU A 293 -13.92 10.04 10.25
C LEU A 293 -13.22 9.33 11.41
N HIS A 294 -12.63 8.17 11.17
CA HIS A 294 -11.96 7.36 12.18
C HIS A 294 -10.56 7.88 12.53
N ARG A 295 -10.00 8.76 11.70
CA ARG A 295 -8.59 9.19 11.77
C ARG A 295 -8.38 10.36 12.72
N HIS A 296 -9.29 10.54 13.69
CA HIS A 296 -9.28 11.63 14.66
C HIS A 296 -9.23 11.10 16.10
N GLU A 297 -8.56 11.83 16.98
CA GLU A 297 -8.43 11.46 18.40
C GLU A 297 -9.81 11.43 19.07
N TYR A 298 -10.62 12.44 18.76
CA TYR A 298 -11.99 12.61 19.21
C TYR A 298 -13.01 12.21 18.14
N ALA A 299 -12.77 11.13 17.38
CA ALA A 299 -13.68 10.67 16.32
C ALA A 299 -15.15 10.49 16.75
N HIS A 300 -15.40 10.17 18.03
CA HIS A 300 -16.76 10.07 18.59
C HIS A 300 -17.50 11.41 18.62
N TYR A 301 -16.81 12.54 18.79
CA TYR A 301 -17.41 13.88 18.66
C TYR A 301 -17.71 14.28 17.22
N VAL A 302 -17.22 13.50 16.27
CA VAL A 302 -17.50 13.68 14.84
C VAL A 302 -18.67 12.78 14.41
N ILE A 303 -18.63 11.51 14.80
CA ILE A 303 -19.58 10.48 14.34
C ILE A 303 -20.92 10.54 15.06
N ARG A 304 -20.93 10.70 16.39
CA ARG A 304 -22.18 10.68 17.17
C ARG A 304 -23.17 11.79 16.77
N PRO A 305 -22.73 13.04 16.45
CA PRO A 305 -23.64 14.03 15.88
C PRO A 305 -24.21 13.67 14.51
N ILE A 306 -23.50 12.87 13.70
CA ILE A 306 -23.99 12.38 12.40
C ILE A 306 -25.03 11.27 12.62
N ASP A 307 -24.78 10.35 13.56
CA ASP A 307 -25.75 9.33 13.97
C ASP A 307 -27.03 9.99 14.52
N ALA A 308 -26.88 11.00 15.39
CA ALA A 308 -27.96 11.82 15.93
C ALA A 308 -28.75 12.55 14.84
N LEU A 309 -28.08 13.11 13.83
CA LEU A 309 -28.73 13.71 12.66
C LEU A 309 -29.60 12.69 11.92
N GLY A 310 -29.12 11.46 11.76
CA GLY A 310 -29.90 10.37 11.16
C GLY A 310 -31.15 10.01 11.95
N GLY A 311 -31.05 9.97 13.29
CA GLY A 311 -32.19 9.78 14.18
C GLY A 311 -33.22 10.92 14.10
N ILE A 312 -32.75 12.18 14.21
CA ILE A 312 -33.59 13.38 14.11
C ILE A 312 -34.32 13.44 12.75
N ALA A 313 -33.67 13.04 11.67
CA ALA A 313 -34.24 13.03 10.32
C ALA A 313 -35.10 11.80 10.00
N GLY A 314 -35.33 10.88 10.95
CA GLY A 314 -36.17 9.68 10.76
C GLY A 314 -35.56 8.61 9.84
N LEU A 315 -34.23 8.58 9.71
CA LEU A 315 -33.55 7.65 8.81
C LEU A 315 -33.36 6.25 9.41
N LEU A 316 -33.35 6.13 10.75
CA LEU A 316 -33.06 4.88 11.46
C LEU A 316 -34.28 3.96 11.42
N GLY A 317 -34.09 2.70 11.01
CA GLY A 317 -35.20 1.75 10.81
C GLY A 317 -35.96 1.94 9.49
N THR A 318 -35.49 2.83 8.60
CA THR A 318 -36.16 3.17 7.35
C THR A 318 -35.44 2.55 6.14
N ALA A 319 -36.17 1.81 5.29
CA ALA A 319 -35.63 1.26 4.04
C ALA A 319 -35.08 2.37 3.13
N GLY A 320 -33.86 2.19 2.61
CA GLY A 320 -33.12 3.21 1.87
C GLY A 320 -32.57 4.35 2.74
N GLY A 321 -32.67 4.25 4.07
CA GLY A 321 -32.21 5.22 5.05
C GLY A 321 -30.89 4.81 5.72
N GLY A 322 -30.83 5.10 7.03
CA GLY A 322 -29.78 4.68 7.95
C GLY A 322 -28.51 5.51 7.94
N VAL A 323 -27.72 5.31 9.00
CA VAL A 323 -26.33 5.79 9.13
C VAL A 323 -25.42 4.57 9.24
N SER A 324 -24.78 4.20 8.14
CA SER A 324 -24.04 2.94 8.02
C SER A 324 -22.55 3.17 7.87
N GLN A 325 -21.74 2.40 8.59
CA GLN A 325 -20.29 2.46 8.52
C GLN A 325 -19.75 1.19 7.84
N GLY A 326 -19.87 0.04 8.49
CA GLY A 326 -19.39 -1.27 8.01
C GLY A 326 -19.92 -2.44 8.85
N PHE A 327 -19.39 -3.63 8.59
CA PHE A 327 -19.75 -4.90 9.24
C PHE A 327 -18.55 -5.48 9.98
N GLU A 328 -18.80 -6.41 10.92
CA GLU A 328 -17.73 -7.12 11.61
C GLU A 328 -17.17 -8.23 10.71
N GLU A 329 -15.91 -8.10 10.27
CA GLU A 329 -15.28 -9.01 9.29
C GLU A 329 -15.23 -10.47 9.72
N TYR A 330 -15.04 -10.77 11.01
CA TYR A 330 -14.97 -12.14 11.53
C TYR A 330 -16.27 -12.58 12.20
N GLY A 331 -17.33 -11.75 12.19
CA GLY A 331 -18.64 -12.08 12.76
C GLY A 331 -19.27 -13.37 12.22
N PRO A 332 -19.06 -13.76 10.94
CA PRO A 332 -19.63 -14.99 10.39
C PRO A 332 -18.96 -16.30 10.81
N TYR A 333 -17.87 -16.24 11.57
CA TYR A 333 -17.08 -17.43 11.95
C TYR A 333 -17.14 -17.66 13.47
N ASP A 334 -16.85 -18.89 13.90
CA ASP A 334 -16.76 -19.26 15.30
C ASP A 334 -15.47 -18.73 15.93
N GLN A 335 -15.63 -17.58 16.55
CA GLN A 335 -14.60 -16.81 17.22
C GLN A 335 -14.00 -17.52 18.45
N ALA A 336 -14.65 -18.56 19.00
CA ALA A 336 -14.05 -19.36 20.07
C ALA A 336 -12.75 -20.05 19.65
N TRP A 337 -12.54 -20.23 18.33
CA TRP A 337 -11.32 -20.79 17.77
C TRP A 337 -10.17 -19.79 17.65
N TRP A 338 -10.32 -18.54 18.09
CA TRP A 338 -9.13 -17.77 18.46
C TRP A 338 -8.37 -18.44 19.60
N GLY A 339 -9.07 -19.13 20.51
CA GLY A 339 -8.49 -19.80 21.67
C GLY A 339 -8.21 -18.87 22.85
N ASP A 340 -8.77 -17.66 22.87
CA ASP A 340 -8.52 -16.66 23.93
C ASP A 340 -8.93 -17.19 25.32
N GLN A 341 -9.87 -18.12 25.39
CA GLN A 341 -10.28 -18.82 26.59
C GLN A 341 -9.19 -19.74 27.19
N LEU A 342 -8.19 -20.16 26.39
CA LEU A 342 -7.08 -20.98 26.87
C LEU A 342 -6.12 -20.15 27.73
N HIS A 343 -5.94 -18.88 27.36
CA HIS A 343 -5.05 -17.92 28.01
C HIS A 343 -5.71 -16.53 28.09
N PRO A 344 -6.72 -16.36 28.96
CA PRO A 344 -7.48 -15.13 29.04
C PRO A 344 -6.63 -13.95 29.53
N ASP A 345 -5.67 -14.23 30.42
CA ASP A 345 -4.71 -13.27 30.92
C ASP A 345 -3.44 -13.36 30.06
N HIS A 346 -3.33 -12.49 29.06
CA HIS A 346 -2.12 -12.31 28.27
C HIS A 346 -1.88 -10.84 27.91
N ARG A 347 -0.62 -10.47 27.75
CA ARG A 347 -0.23 -9.13 27.34
C ARG A 347 -0.75 -8.79 25.95
N THR A 348 -1.34 -7.61 25.83
CA THR A 348 -1.72 -7.04 24.53
C THR A 348 -1.03 -5.70 24.32
N LEU A 349 -0.61 -5.44 23.08
CA LEU A 349 -0.05 -4.15 22.68
C LEU A 349 -1.04 -3.38 21.81
N LEU A 350 -1.20 -2.09 22.07
CA LEU A 350 -2.06 -1.22 21.27
C LEU A 350 -1.41 -0.93 19.92
N ILE A 351 -2.07 -1.33 18.83
CA ILE A 351 -1.52 -1.18 17.47
C ILE A 351 -1.18 0.27 17.08
N ALA A 352 -1.95 1.22 17.61
CA ALA A 352 -1.74 2.64 17.38
C ALA A 352 -0.45 3.18 18.04
N LYS A 353 0.12 2.43 18.99
CA LYS A 353 1.33 2.76 19.76
C LYS A 353 2.37 1.65 19.75
N VAL A 354 2.26 0.70 18.83
CA VAL A 354 2.99 -0.58 18.91
C VAL A 354 4.51 -0.42 18.97
N GLY A 355 5.08 0.57 18.27
CA GLY A 355 6.52 0.84 18.36
C GLY A 355 6.96 1.25 19.76
N GLU A 356 6.19 2.13 20.42
CA GLU A 356 6.44 2.52 21.80
C GLU A 356 6.22 1.36 22.78
N GLU A 357 5.14 0.63 22.62
CA GLU A 357 4.80 -0.45 23.54
C GLU A 357 5.77 -1.64 23.46
N ILE A 358 6.30 -1.96 22.26
CA ILE A 358 7.40 -2.93 22.13
C ILE A 358 8.66 -2.42 22.85
N LEU A 359 9.04 -1.15 22.65
CA LEU A 359 10.25 -0.57 23.26
C LEU A 359 10.18 -0.52 24.79
N ASN A 360 8.98 -0.35 25.33
CA ASN A 360 8.68 -0.23 26.75
C ASN A 360 8.27 -1.54 27.43
N ALA A 361 8.01 -2.60 26.66
CA ALA A 361 7.68 -3.91 27.20
C ALA A 361 8.79 -4.39 28.15
N ARG A 362 8.41 -4.69 29.40
CA ARG A 362 9.27 -5.28 30.44
C ARG A 362 8.52 -6.45 31.06
N ASP A 363 9.25 -7.33 31.72
CA ASP A 363 8.73 -8.48 32.47
C ASP A 363 7.66 -9.31 31.71
N PRO A 364 7.98 -9.87 30.53
CA PRO A 364 9.29 -9.89 29.87
C PRO A 364 9.43 -8.82 28.75
N GLU A 365 10.65 -8.52 28.30
CA GLU A 365 10.83 -7.76 27.05
C GLU A 365 10.34 -8.58 25.83
N ILE A 366 10.02 -7.91 24.71
CA ILE A 366 9.73 -8.61 23.45
C ILE A 366 11.05 -9.08 22.83
N ARG A 367 11.24 -10.39 22.76
CA ARG A 367 12.44 -11.05 22.25
C ARG A 367 12.26 -11.67 20.87
N MET A 368 11.04 -12.02 20.49
CA MET A 368 10.73 -12.58 19.17
C MET A 368 9.47 -11.93 18.60
N ILE A 369 9.46 -11.64 17.31
CA ILE A 369 8.32 -11.07 16.61
C ILE A 369 7.96 -11.96 15.42
N VAL A 370 6.70 -12.36 15.31
CA VAL A 370 6.15 -13.11 14.17
C VAL A 370 5.09 -12.24 13.51
N VAL A 371 5.29 -11.90 12.24
CA VAL A 371 4.40 -11.01 11.48
C VAL A 371 3.71 -11.77 10.34
N THR A 372 2.39 -11.72 10.29
CA THR A 372 1.55 -12.28 9.22
C THR A 372 0.53 -11.25 8.73
N ALA A 373 0.09 -11.38 7.48
CA ALA A 373 -0.95 -10.52 6.87
C ALA A 373 -0.77 -9.00 7.06
N GLY A 374 0.47 -8.48 7.16
CA GLY A 374 0.69 -7.05 7.39
C GLY A 374 2.14 -6.59 7.23
N ASN A 375 2.32 -5.29 7.03
CA ASN A 375 3.63 -4.64 6.92
C ASN A 375 3.71 -3.48 7.94
N PRO A 376 3.91 -3.79 9.24
CA PRO A 376 3.88 -2.80 10.31
C PRO A 376 4.93 -1.70 10.15
N VAL A 377 6.08 -1.99 9.54
CA VAL A 377 7.20 -1.04 9.43
C VAL A 377 6.85 0.20 8.62
N CYS A 378 5.99 0.10 7.60
CA CYS A 378 5.51 1.26 6.84
C CYS A 378 4.06 1.65 7.17
N MET A 379 3.24 0.74 7.68
CA MET A 379 1.80 0.99 7.87
C MET A 379 1.41 1.46 9.28
N ALA A 380 2.16 1.10 10.32
CA ALA A 380 1.92 1.59 11.67
C ALA A 380 2.38 3.07 11.81
N PRO A 381 1.77 3.86 12.70
CA PRO A 381 2.20 5.24 12.92
C PRO A 381 3.61 5.30 13.52
N ASN A 382 4.31 6.41 13.29
CA ASN A 382 5.68 6.62 13.77
C ASN A 382 6.63 5.50 13.31
N ALA A 383 6.71 5.34 11.99
CA ALA A 383 7.43 4.23 11.33
C ALA A 383 8.90 4.09 11.79
N ASP A 384 9.60 5.19 12.10
CA ASP A 384 10.95 5.14 12.66
C ASP A 384 11.01 4.43 14.03
N LYS A 385 10.02 4.68 14.89
CA LYS A 385 9.92 4.02 16.19
C LYS A 385 9.69 2.51 16.03
N ILE A 386 8.93 2.09 15.01
CA ILE A 386 8.75 0.67 14.65
C ILE A 386 10.08 0.04 14.24
N VAL A 387 10.88 0.71 13.39
CA VAL A 387 12.20 0.22 12.99
C VAL A 387 13.10 0.00 14.21
N ARG A 388 13.13 0.95 15.15
CA ARG A 388 13.89 0.83 16.40
C ARG A 388 13.38 -0.30 17.29
N ALA A 389 12.07 -0.50 17.35
CA ALA A 389 11.42 -1.55 18.13
C ALA A 389 11.78 -2.94 17.60
N PHE A 390 11.64 -3.16 16.29
CA PHE A 390 11.91 -4.44 15.65
C PHE A 390 13.39 -4.84 15.75
N LYS A 391 14.31 -3.88 15.67
CA LYS A 391 15.76 -4.12 15.84
C LYS A 391 16.18 -4.64 17.21
N LYS A 392 15.31 -4.57 18.24
CA LYS A 392 15.59 -5.15 19.56
C LYS A 392 15.31 -6.63 19.65
N ALA A 393 14.45 -7.16 18.78
CA ALA A 393 14.09 -8.58 18.81
C ALA A 393 15.31 -9.44 18.46
N GLU A 394 15.44 -10.58 19.10
CA GLU A 394 16.46 -11.58 18.81
C GLU A 394 16.16 -12.38 17.54
N MET A 395 14.88 -12.41 17.13
CA MET A 395 14.45 -12.96 15.85
C MET A 395 13.14 -12.30 15.39
N VAL A 396 13.09 -11.92 14.13
CA VAL A 396 11.87 -11.48 13.44
C VAL A 396 11.54 -12.45 12.31
N VAL A 397 10.34 -13.02 12.34
CA VAL A 397 9.80 -13.91 11.29
C VAL A 397 8.72 -13.16 10.53
N TYR A 398 8.82 -13.12 9.20
CA TYR A 398 7.87 -12.41 8.37
C TYR A 398 7.29 -13.31 7.27
N SER A 399 5.96 -13.38 7.20
CA SER A 399 5.21 -13.99 6.11
C SER A 399 4.75 -12.93 5.11
N GLY A 400 5.06 -13.11 3.82
CA GLY A 400 4.67 -12.17 2.79
C GLY A 400 4.96 -12.64 1.36
N HIS A 401 4.72 -11.75 0.39
CA HIS A 401 4.99 -12.02 -1.04
C HIS A 401 6.29 -11.38 -1.54
N PHE A 402 6.69 -10.24 -0.96
CA PHE A 402 7.79 -9.40 -1.45
C PHE A 402 8.73 -9.03 -0.32
N LEU A 403 9.99 -8.77 -0.63
CA LEU A 403 10.96 -8.21 0.31
C LEU A 403 10.66 -6.73 0.54
N ASP A 404 9.63 -6.42 1.32
CA ASP A 404 9.22 -5.06 1.68
C ASP A 404 9.94 -4.53 2.94
N ASP A 405 9.50 -3.40 3.50
CA ASP A 405 10.14 -2.79 4.68
C ASP A 405 10.13 -3.68 5.94
N THR A 406 9.13 -4.55 6.10
CA THR A 406 9.12 -5.49 7.24
C THR A 406 10.13 -6.61 7.00
N ALA A 407 10.29 -7.06 5.75
CA ALA A 407 11.34 -8.00 5.38
C ALA A 407 12.76 -7.44 5.63
N GLU A 408 12.99 -6.12 5.47
CA GLU A 408 14.30 -5.51 5.79
C GLU A 408 14.73 -5.76 7.24
N LEU A 409 13.77 -5.92 8.16
CA LEU A 409 14.02 -6.20 9.58
C LEU A 409 13.85 -7.68 9.97
N ALA A 410 13.39 -8.53 9.05
CA ALA A 410 13.18 -9.95 9.29
C ALA A 410 14.48 -10.78 9.18
N ASP A 411 14.60 -11.84 9.98
CA ASP A 411 15.66 -12.84 9.88
C ASP A 411 15.23 -14.04 9.03
N ILE A 412 13.93 -14.35 9.07
CA ILE A 412 13.30 -15.43 8.32
C ILE A 412 12.15 -14.86 7.49
N PHE A 413 12.11 -15.21 6.20
CA PHE A 413 11.01 -14.89 5.30
C PHE A 413 10.28 -16.17 4.89
N LEU A 414 8.97 -16.19 5.12
CA LEU A 414 8.08 -17.29 4.78
C LEU A 414 7.22 -16.88 3.57
N PRO A 415 7.38 -17.50 2.39
CA PRO A 415 6.65 -17.11 1.19
C PRO A 415 5.19 -17.56 1.24
N ALA A 416 4.28 -16.59 1.28
CA ALA A 416 2.84 -16.85 1.30
C ALA A 416 2.25 -17.10 -0.10
N THR A 417 1.25 -17.97 -0.14
CA THR A 417 0.32 -18.06 -1.28
C THR A 417 -0.46 -16.76 -1.43
N THR A 418 -0.81 -16.45 -2.68
CA THR A 418 -1.91 -15.55 -2.97
C THR A 418 -3.25 -16.29 -2.81
N PHE A 419 -4.34 -15.56 -2.61
CA PHE A 419 -5.69 -16.15 -2.54
C PHE A 419 -6.13 -16.98 -3.76
N LEU A 420 -5.39 -16.93 -4.88
CA LEU A 420 -5.66 -17.71 -6.09
C LEU A 420 -5.02 -19.11 -6.05
N GLU A 421 -4.27 -19.41 -4.99
CA GLU A 421 -3.51 -20.65 -4.78
C GLU A 421 -3.94 -21.42 -3.53
N GLU A 422 -4.92 -20.92 -2.78
CA GLU A 422 -5.39 -21.51 -1.52
C GLU A 422 -6.90 -21.71 -1.46
N ASP A 423 -7.34 -22.60 -0.57
CA ASP A 423 -8.74 -22.96 -0.30
C ASP A 423 -9.16 -22.41 1.07
N ASP A 424 -10.11 -21.47 1.07
CA ASP A 424 -10.62 -20.81 2.27
C ASP A 424 -11.99 -20.16 1.98
N LEU A 425 -12.56 -19.43 2.95
CA LEU A 425 -13.76 -18.62 2.81
C LEU A 425 -13.49 -17.16 3.19
N MET A 426 -14.16 -16.22 2.52
CA MET A 426 -13.98 -14.78 2.73
C MET A 426 -15.31 -14.11 3.09
N ALA A 427 -15.36 -13.54 4.29
CA ALA A 427 -16.41 -12.63 4.72
C ALA A 427 -16.04 -11.18 4.34
N SER A 428 -17.04 -10.29 4.39
CA SER A 428 -16.86 -8.88 4.05
C SER A 428 -17.19 -8.00 5.23
N TYR A 429 -16.43 -6.91 5.37
CA TYR A 429 -16.75 -5.82 6.30
C TYR A 429 -17.58 -4.70 5.64
N GLY A 430 -18.07 -4.93 4.42
CA GLY A 430 -18.94 -3.99 3.70
C GLY A 430 -20.26 -4.58 3.19
N HIS A 431 -20.52 -5.88 3.35
CA HIS A 431 -21.79 -6.53 3.02
C HIS A 431 -21.96 -7.90 3.69
N ASN A 432 -23.18 -8.45 3.67
CA ASN A 432 -23.56 -9.70 4.34
C ASN A 432 -23.36 -10.97 3.48
N PHE A 433 -22.35 -10.99 2.61
CA PHE A 433 -22.07 -12.18 1.79
C PHE A 433 -20.73 -12.81 2.22
N VAL A 434 -20.73 -14.14 2.33
CA VAL A 434 -19.52 -14.96 2.47
C VAL A 434 -19.28 -15.66 1.14
N GLY A 435 -18.11 -15.43 0.55
CA GLY A 435 -17.74 -16.00 -0.74
C GLY A 435 -16.63 -17.05 -0.62
N PRO A 436 -16.47 -17.93 -1.63
CA PRO A 436 -15.40 -18.90 -1.65
C PRO A 436 -14.07 -18.26 -2.00
N VAL A 437 -12.99 -18.74 -1.41
CA VAL A 437 -11.62 -18.56 -1.89
C VAL A 437 -11.20 -19.92 -2.44
N ASN A 438 -11.51 -20.16 -3.71
CA ASN A 438 -11.15 -21.43 -4.36
C ASN A 438 -9.78 -21.30 -5.02
N PRO A 439 -8.92 -22.33 -4.93
CA PRO A 439 -7.63 -22.34 -5.60
C PRO A 439 -7.86 -22.41 -7.12
N ALA A 440 -7.39 -21.40 -7.84
CA ALA A 440 -7.45 -21.33 -9.28
C ALA A 440 -6.26 -22.06 -9.92
N ILE A 441 -5.07 -21.90 -9.34
CA ILE A 441 -3.81 -22.50 -9.77
C ILE A 441 -3.15 -23.23 -8.60
N GLU A 442 -2.20 -24.11 -8.90
CA GLU A 442 -1.31 -24.66 -7.88
C GLU A 442 -0.42 -23.55 -7.29
N PRO A 443 0.01 -23.66 -6.02
CA PRO A 443 0.97 -22.74 -5.42
C PRO A 443 2.22 -22.55 -6.30
N VAL A 444 2.59 -21.30 -6.56
CA VAL A 444 3.77 -20.99 -7.38
C VAL A 444 5.04 -21.23 -6.56
N GLY A 445 5.89 -22.11 -7.07
CA GLY A 445 7.15 -22.49 -6.41
C GLY A 445 6.90 -23.32 -5.16
N GLU A 446 7.45 -22.89 -4.03
CA GLU A 446 7.29 -23.53 -2.72
C GLU A 446 6.44 -22.68 -1.75
N THR A 447 5.58 -21.78 -2.25
CA THR A 447 4.70 -20.97 -1.39
C THR A 447 3.71 -21.84 -0.62
N LYS A 448 3.36 -21.44 0.61
CA LYS A 448 2.32 -22.09 1.43
C LYS A 448 1.33 -21.06 1.95
N SER A 449 0.10 -21.48 2.25
CA SER A 449 -0.82 -20.62 2.98
C SER A 449 -0.35 -20.46 4.42
N GLU A 450 -0.62 -19.31 5.04
CA GLU A 450 -0.20 -19.09 6.43
C GLU A 450 -0.77 -20.17 7.36
N PHE A 451 -1.99 -20.65 7.11
CA PHE A 451 -2.55 -21.79 7.82
C PHE A 451 -1.67 -23.05 7.69
N GLN A 452 -1.23 -23.40 6.48
CA GLN A 452 -0.32 -24.52 6.25
C GLN A 452 1.04 -24.29 6.94
N MET A 453 1.56 -23.06 6.95
CA MET A 453 2.80 -22.73 7.66
C MET A 453 2.68 -23.03 9.16
N PHE A 454 1.60 -22.58 9.82
CA PHE A 454 1.39 -22.86 11.24
C PHE A 454 1.06 -24.34 11.50
N GLN A 455 0.38 -25.00 10.57
CA GLN A 455 0.13 -26.43 10.65
C GLN A 455 1.44 -27.23 10.67
N GLU A 456 2.36 -26.96 9.74
CA GLU A 456 3.68 -27.63 9.71
C GLU A 456 4.59 -27.19 10.86
N LEU A 457 4.51 -25.93 11.29
CA LEU A 457 5.22 -25.47 12.48
C LEU A 457 4.74 -26.23 13.73
N SER A 458 3.43 -26.51 13.84
CA SER A 458 2.84 -27.22 14.99
C SER A 458 3.40 -28.62 15.18
N GLU A 459 3.89 -29.27 14.11
CA GLU A 459 4.50 -30.60 14.18
C GLU A 459 5.77 -30.64 15.04
N ARG A 460 6.37 -29.49 15.31
CA ARG A 460 7.54 -29.33 16.19
C ARG A 460 7.15 -29.18 17.67
N PHE A 461 5.87 -29.24 18.01
CA PHE A 461 5.34 -29.04 19.36
C PHE A 461 4.41 -30.18 19.82
N PRO A 462 4.27 -30.42 21.14
CA PRO A 462 3.44 -31.51 21.66
C PRO A 462 1.95 -31.41 21.31
N PHE A 463 1.44 -30.20 21.03
CA PHE A 463 0.04 -29.95 20.69
C PHE A 463 -0.30 -30.19 19.21
N ALA A 464 0.63 -30.71 18.40
CA ALA A 464 0.43 -30.94 16.96
C ALA A 464 -0.90 -31.64 16.63
N GLY A 465 -1.30 -32.63 17.44
CA GLY A 465 -2.54 -33.40 17.24
C GLY A 465 -3.83 -32.58 17.38
N GLU A 466 -3.80 -31.45 18.10
CA GLU A 466 -4.95 -30.55 18.27
C GLU A 466 -5.12 -29.62 17.07
N TYR A 467 -4.00 -29.24 16.43
CA TYR A 467 -4.00 -28.31 15.31
C TYR A 467 -4.08 -29.00 13.94
N ARG A 468 -3.46 -30.18 13.81
CA ARG A 468 -3.26 -30.87 12.53
C ARG A 468 -4.55 -31.54 12.03
N ARG A 469 -5.39 -30.76 11.36
CA ARG A 469 -6.62 -31.20 10.68
C ARG A 469 -6.63 -30.75 9.22
N SER A 470 -7.44 -31.39 8.37
CA SER A 470 -7.54 -30.95 6.98
C SER A 470 -8.19 -29.56 6.88
N VAL A 471 -7.92 -28.83 5.79
CA VAL A 471 -8.59 -27.55 5.49
C VAL A 471 -10.11 -27.69 5.55
N ALA A 472 -10.65 -28.74 4.94
CA ALA A 472 -12.10 -29.00 4.94
C ALA A 472 -12.65 -29.23 6.36
N ASP A 473 -11.94 -29.97 7.21
CA ASP A 473 -12.37 -30.21 8.60
C ASP A 473 -12.36 -28.91 9.41
N TRP A 474 -11.35 -28.06 9.22
CA TRP A 474 -11.29 -26.77 9.89
C TRP A 474 -12.38 -25.83 9.42
N LEU A 475 -12.58 -25.68 8.11
CA LEU A 475 -13.69 -24.88 7.56
C LEU A 475 -15.04 -25.39 8.04
N GLN A 476 -15.23 -26.71 8.13
CA GLN A 476 -16.45 -27.31 8.69
C GLN A 476 -16.66 -26.91 10.15
N THR A 477 -15.60 -26.79 10.95
CA THR A 477 -15.66 -26.40 12.36
C THR A 477 -15.83 -24.89 12.54
N ILE A 478 -14.92 -24.07 11.99
CA ILE A 478 -14.90 -22.62 12.27
C ILE A 478 -16.02 -21.87 11.55
N CYS A 479 -16.63 -22.46 10.51
CA CYS A 479 -17.80 -21.87 9.85
C CYS A 479 -19.12 -22.49 10.34
N ALA A 480 -19.14 -23.18 11.49
CA ALA A 480 -20.38 -23.70 12.08
C ALA A 480 -21.54 -22.67 12.13
N PRO A 481 -21.31 -21.39 12.52
CA PRO A 481 -22.38 -20.38 12.51
C PRO A 481 -23.00 -20.12 11.12
N LEU A 482 -22.23 -20.33 10.05
CA LEU A 482 -22.70 -20.23 8.66
C LEU A 482 -23.55 -21.44 8.28
N TRP A 483 -23.12 -22.64 8.69
CA TRP A 483 -23.82 -23.90 8.41
C TRP A 483 -25.16 -23.98 9.14
N GLU A 484 -25.24 -23.43 10.36
CA GLU A 484 -26.49 -23.30 11.12
C GLU A 484 -27.54 -22.43 10.41
N GLN A 485 -27.12 -21.54 9.51
CA GLN A 485 -28.01 -20.72 8.68
C GLN A 485 -28.44 -21.41 7.38
N GLY A 486 -28.09 -22.69 7.19
CA GLY A 486 -28.50 -23.49 6.04
C GLY A 486 -27.54 -23.46 4.84
N ALA A 487 -26.34 -22.92 5.01
CA ALA A 487 -25.26 -23.09 4.05
C ALA A 487 -24.58 -24.48 4.19
N ASP A 488 -23.75 -24.84 3.22
CA ASP A 488 -22.77 -25.91 3.33
C ASP A 488 -21.52 -25.56 2.51
N LEU A 489 -20.39 -26.21 2.78
CA LEU A 489 -19.12 -25.88 2.14
C LEU A 489 -19.17 -26.02 0.61
N GLU A 490 -19.87 -27.04 0.09
CA GLU A 490 -19.98 -27.27 -1.36
C GLU A 490 -20.86 -26.21 -2.03
N THR A 491 -21.90 -25.74 -1.35
CA THR A 491 -22.73 -24.62 -1.81
C THR A 491 -21.94 -23.32 -1.86
N VAL A 492 -21.19 -22.97 -0.80
CA VAL A 492 -20.38 -21.75 -0.77
C VAL A 492 -19.24 -21.80 -1.80
N ARG A 493 -18.64 -22.97 -2.03
CA ARG A 493 -17.63 -23.16 -3.10
C ARG A 493 -18.13 -22.83 -4.51
N ARG A 494 -19.44 -22.88 -4.75
CA ARG A 494 -20.03 -22.54 -6.06
C ARG A 494 -20.36 -21.06 -6.22
N GLY A 495 -20.46 -20.30 -5.13
CA GLY A 495 -20.84 -18.89 -5.18
C GLY A 495 -21.13 -18.28 -3.81
N PRO A 496 -21.38 -16.97 -3.74
CA PRO A 496 -21.57 -16.27 -2.47
C PRO A 496 -22.83 -16.73 -1.75
N PHE A 497 -22.73 -16.98 -0.45
CA PHE A 497 -23.86 -17.20 0.45
C PHE A 497 -24.19 -15.91 1.19
N ARG A 498 -25.47 -15.54 1.24
CA ARG A 498 -25.92 -14.38 2.03
C ARG A 498 -26.27 -14.83 3.44
N LEU A 499 -25.67 -14.20 4.43
CA LEU A 499 -26.00 -14.41 5.84
C LEU A 499 -27.45 -14.00 6.13
N ASP A 500 -28.05 -14.62 7.14
CA ASP A 500 -29.30 -14.18 7.75
C ASP A 500 -29.06 -12.91 8.58
N ALA A 501 -28.93 -11.80 7.87
CA ALA A 501 -28.73 -10.47 8.41
C ALA A 501 -29.82 -9.51 7.92
N PRO A 502 -30.25 -8.55 8.75
CA PRO A 502 -31.32 -7.62 8.40
C PRO A 502 -30.93 -6.77 7.18
N MET A 503 -31.87 -6.56 6.26
CA MET A 503 -31.73 -5.58 5.17
C MET A 503 -31.75 -4.15 5.72
N VAL A 504 -32.68 -3.91 6.65
CA VAL A 504 -32.93 -2.64 7.33
C VAL A 504 -32.76 -2.87 8.83
N PRO A 505 -31.62 -2.50 9.43
CA PRO A 505 -31.44 -2.60 10.87
C PRO A 505 -32.42 -1.67 11.61
N TYR A 506 -32.79 -2.07 12.83
CA TYR A 506 -33.62 -1.27 13.75
C TYR A 506 -35.04 -0.96 13.24
N ALA A 507 -35.55 -1.71 12.24
CA ALA A 507 -36.89 -1.51 11.69
C ALA A 507 -38.02 -1.74 12.72
N ASP A 508 -37.75 -2.54 13.75
CA ASP A 508 -38.60 -2.78 14.91
C ASP A 508 -38.51 -1.67 15.97
N GLY A 509 -37.60 -0.70 15.79
CA GLY A 509 -37.32 0.37 16.75
C GLY A 509 -36.47 -0.06 17.94
N VAL A 510 -35.88 -1.27 17.92
CA VAL A 510 -35.05 -1.80 19.00
C VAL A 510 -33.57 -1.68 18.63
N PHE A 511 -32.81 -1.07 19.52
CA PHE A 511 -31.36 -0.94 19.39
C PHE A 511 -30.66 -1.91 20.36
N PRO A 512 -29.53 -2.53 19.98
CA PRO A 512 -28.76 -3.44 20.85
C PRO A 512 -27.99 -2.72 21.98
N THR A 513 -28.61 -1.71 22.59
CA THR A 513 -28.17 -1.04 23.82
C THR A 513 -28.84 -1.67 25.03
N GLU A 514 -28.33 -1.41 26.22
CA GLU A 514 -28.96 -1.88 27.47
C GLU A 514 -30.40 -1.39 27.65
N SER A 515 -30.74 -0.22 27.10
CA SER A 515 -32.09 0.36 27.18
C SER A 515 -33.04 -0.10 26.07
N GLY A 516 -32.52 -0.79 25.04
CA GLY A 516 -33.26 -1.07 23.81
C GLY A 516 -33.47 0.14 22.90
N LYS A 517 -32.91 1.31 23.23
CA LYS A 517 -33.12 2.61 22.56
C LYS A 517 -31.81 3.23 22.08
N PHE A 518 -31.89 4.14 21.11
CA PHE A 518 -30.75 4.97 20.68
C PHE A 518 -30.25 5.85 21.82
N GLN A 519 -28.94 5.99 21.99
CA GLN A 519 -28.32 6.85 23.00
C GLN A 519 -27.80 8.14 22.37
N PHE A 520 -28.46 9.27 22.65
CA PHE A 520 -27.85 10.56 22.32
C PHE A 520 -26.63 10.83 23.20
N MET A 521 -25.68 11.60 22.66
CA MET A 521 -24.58 12.12 23.47
C MET A 521 -25.11 13.18 24.46
N THR A 522 -24.65 13.11 25.71
CA THR A 522 -25.10 13.99 26.79
C THR A 522 -24.08 15.06 27.16
N GLU A 523 -22.85 14.93 26.65
CA GLU A 523 -21.74 15.84 26.92
C GLU A 523 -20.96 16.12 25.63
N PHE A 524 -20.59 17.39 25.43
CA PHE A 524 -19.78 17.82 24.30
C PHE A 524 -18.89 19.00 24.72
N ASP A 525 -17.58 18.78 24.70
CA ASP A 525 -16.62 19.87 24.84
C ASP A 525 -16.04 20.24 23.46
N PRO A 526 -16.44 21.36 22.84
CA PRO A 526 -15.88 21.79 21.56
C PRO A 526 -14.42 22.23 21.64
N ALA A 527 -13.89 22.51 22.85
CA ALA A 527 -12.53 23.01 23.03
C ALA A 527 -11.48 21.96 22.70
N VAL A 528 -11.74 20.67 22.98
CA VAL A 528 -10.78 19.58 22.68
C VAL A 528 -10.56 19.36 21.19
N LEU A 529 -11.47 19.86 20.34
CA LEU A 529 -11.33 19.79 18.90
C LEU A 529 -10.46 20.94 18.36
N GLN A 530 -10.19 21.98 19.15
CA GLN A 530 -9.31 23.09 18.80
C GLN A 530 -7.86 22.62 18.80
N ASP A 531 -7.28 22.60 17.60
CA ASP A 531 -5.92 22.19 17.35
C ASP A 531 -5.36 23.11 16.27
N GLU A 532 -4.57 24.10 16.71
CA GLU A 532 -3.83 25.02 15.87
C GLU A 532 -2.36 24.92 16.23
N ASP A 533 -1.52 24.81 15.22
CA ASP A 533 -0.07 24.77 15.37
C ASP A 533 0.53 25.70 14.32
N PRO A 534 0.98 26.91 14.69
CA PRO A 534 1.58 27.84 13.75
C PRO A 534 2.87 27.32 13.10
N GLU A 535 3.61 26.43 13.77
CA GLU A 535 4.82 25.80 13.23
C GLU A 535 4.44 24.75 12.16
N TYR A 536 3.39 23.95 12.44
CA TYR A 536 2.86 22.92 11.54
C TYR A 536 1.39 23.21 11.16
N PRO A 537 1.11 24.17 10.27
CA PRO A 537 -0.26 24.65 10.09
C PRO A 537 -1.18 23.72 9.32
N TYR A 538 -0.65 22.76 8.56
CA TYR A 538 -1.46 21.87 7.72
C TYR A 538 -1.75 20.55 8.42
N LYS A 539 -3.01 20.11 8.44
CA LYS A 539 -3.33 18.71 8.78
C LYS A 539 -2.98 17.80 7.60
N LEU A 540 -2.25 16.73 7.86
CA LEU A 540 -1.86 15.74 6.85
C LEU A 540 -2.98 14.73 6.64
N LEU A 541 -3.60 14.76 5.46
CA LEU A 541 -4.63 13.79 5.06
C LEU A 541 -4.01 12.71 4.17
N THR A 542 -3.83 11.52 4.73
CA THR A 542 -3.32 10.33 4.04
C THR A 542 -4.47 9.49 3.45
N ILE A 543 -4.94 9.87 2.27
CA ILE A 543 -6.12 9.26 1.62
C ILE A 543 -5.82 7.89 1.01
N ALA A 544 -6.85 7.07 0.81
CA ALA A 544 -6.69 5.78 0.15
C ALA A 544 -6.37 5.96 -1.36
N PRO A 545 -5.33 5.29 -1.87
CA PRO A 545 -4.94 5.39 -3.27
C PRO A 545 -5.94 4.71 -4.21
N HIS A 546 -6.02 5.20 -5.45
CA HIS A 546 -6.79 4.50 -6.49
C HIS A 546 -6.03 3.26 -6.98
N GLY A 547 -4.73 3.43 -7.24
CA GLY A 547 -3.83 2.50 -7.94
C GLY A 547 -3.56 1.15 -7.24
N TYR A 548 -3.56 1.14 -5.92
CA TYR A 548 -3.06 0.04 -5.08
C TYR A 548 -3.81 -0.01 -3.73
N ILE A 549 -3.44 -0.94 -2.85
CA ILE A 549 -3.99 -1.03 -1.48
C ILE A 549 -2.81 -0.95 -0.52
N CYS A 550 -2.79 0.08 0.33
CA CYS A 550 -1.79 0.26 1.38
C CYS A 550 -0.35 0.08 0.84
N SER A 551 0.41 -0.88 1.35
CA SER A 551 1.78 -1.20 0.91
C SER A 551 1.86 -2.40 -0.05
N GLU A 552 0.73 -2.91 -0.55
CA GLU A 552 0.68 -4.04 -1.49
C GLU A 552 1.08 -3.63 -2.91
N ARG A 553 2.38 -3.38 -3.09
CA ARG A 553 3.04 -3.04 -4.34
C ARG A 553 4.35 -3.79 -4.45
N THR A 554 4.96 -3.81 -5.63
CA THR A 554 6.36 -4.19 -5.81
C THR A 554 7.28 -2.95 -5.75
N MET A 555 8.59 -3.13 -5.66
CA MET A 555 9.53 -2.00 -5.69
C MET A 555 9.43 -1.22 -7.00
N ALA A 556 9.34 -1.93 -8.14
CA ALA A 556 9.27 -1.30 -9.46
C ALA A 556 8.01 -0.45 -9.67
N GLU A 557 6.89 -0.82 -9.04
CA GLU A 557 5.63 -0.09 -9.12
C GLU A 557 5.66 1.27 -8.41
N HIS A 558 6.65 1.55 -7.55
CA HIS A 558 6.77 2.84 -6.87
C HIS A 558 7.34 3.91 -7.80
N GLU A 559 6.69 5.08 -7.81
CA GLU A 559 7.27 6.30 -8.36
C GLU A 559 8.51 6.71 -7.55
N ALA A 560 9.33 7.60 -8.10
CA ALA A 560 10.51 8.10 -7.40
C ALA A 560 10.14 8.77 -6.07
N LEU A 561 9.17 9.68 -6.08
CA LEU A 561 8.71 10.42 -4.90
C LEU A 561 7.19 10.32 -4.73
N PRO A 562 6.68 10.37 -3.50
CA PRO A 562 5.25 10.55 -3.26
C PRO A 562 4.81 11.94 -3.72
N THR A 563 3.54 12.06 -4.13
CA THR A 563 2.95 13.35 -4.50
C THR A 563 2.14 13.90 -3.33
N VAL A 564 2.35 15.19 -3.02
CA VAL A 564 1.55 15.94 -2.04
C VAL A 564 0.79 17.05 -2.73
N VAL A 565 -0.45 17.29 -2.29
CA VAL A 565 -1.34 18.31 -2.86
C VAL A 565 -1.56 19.44 -1.85
N LEU A 566 -1.24 20.67 -2.27
CA LEU A 566 -1.39 21.89 -1.46
C LEU A 566 -2.21 22.95 -2.21
N ASN A 567 -2.90 23.81 -1.48
CA ASN A 567 -3.62 24.95 -2.06
C ASN A 567 -2.65 25.96 -2.73
N THR A 568 -3.10 26.58 -3.82
CA THR A 568 -2.34 27.60 -4.59
C THR A 568 -1.82 28.76 -3.76
N GLU A 569 -2.64 29.33 -2.89
CA GLU A 569 -2.22 30.48 -2.08
C GLU A 569 -1.25 30.06 -0.98
N GLU A 570 -1.41 28.86 -0.44
CA GLU A 570 -0.47 28.29 0.53
C GLU A 570 0.89 27.97 -0.11
N ALA A 571 0.90 27.40 -1.32
CA ALA A 571 2.12 27.17 -2.08
C ALA A 571 2.87 28.49 -2.34
N ARG A 572 2.15 29.56 -2.75
CA ARG A 572 2.72 30.90 -2.89
C ARG A 572 3.29 31.41 -1.57
N ARG A 573 2.56 31.28 -0.45
CA ARG A 573 3.01 31.73 0.89
C ARG A 573 4.28 31.01 1.32
N ARG A 574 4.44 29.73 0.94
CA ARG A 574 5.61 28.89 1.25
C ARG A 574 6.77 29.04 0.26
N GLY A 575 6.59 29.77 -0.83
CA GLY A 575 7.63 29.96 -1.84
C GLY A 575 7.95 28.69 -2.62
N VAL A 576 6.96 27.81 -2.80
CA VAL A 576 7.08 26.54 -3.54
C VAL A 576 6.19 26.56 -4.78
N CYS A 577 6.56 25.82 -5.82
CA CYS A 577 5.87 25.82 -7.11
C CYS A 577 5.37 24.43 -7.50
N ASP A 578 4.33 24.40 -8.34
CA ASP A 578 3.79 23.17 -8.92
C ASP A 578 4.88 22.37 -9.66
N GLY A 579 4.88 21.06 -9.49
CA GLY A 579 5.90 20.15 -10.04
C GLY A 579 7.27 20.23 -9.36
N GLY A 580 7.45 21.11 -8.36
CA GLY A 580 8.70 21.22 -7.62
C GLY A 580 8.88 20.14 -6.55
N HIS A 581 10.14 19.87 -6.18
CA HIS A 581 10.45 19.09 -4.99
C HIS A 581 10.24 19.92 -3.73
N VAL A 582 9.59 19.33 -2.74
CA VAL A 582 9.36 19.96 -1.43
C VAL A 582 9.74 19.01 -0.30
N LEU A 583 10.16 19.60 0.82
CA LEU A 583 10.37 18.88 2.06
C LEU A 583 9.13 19.05 2.95
N VAL A 584 8.47 17.94 3.24
CA VAL A 584 7.38 17.89 4.22
C VAL A 584 7.95 17.51 5.57
N ARG A 585 7.60 18.25 6.61
CA ARG A 585 8.10 18.03 7.98
C ARG A 585 6.97 17.99 8.99
N SER A 586 7.14 17.13 9.98
CA SER A 586 6.38 17.14 11.24
C SER A 586 7.35 17.18 12.42
N ALA A 587 6.82 17.21 13.64
CA ALA A 587 7.62 17.02 14.86
C ALA A 587 8.30 15.63 14.94
N TYR A 588 7.90 14.66 14.11
CA TYR A 588 8.36 13.26 14.17
C TYR A 588 9.35 12.90 13.07
N GLY A 589 9.28 13.58 11.93
CA GLY A 589 10.12 13.22 10.79
C GLY A 589 9.99 14.17 9.61
N ARG A 590 10.60 13.75 8.50
CA ARG A 590 10.58 14.48 7.23
C ARG A 590 10.49 13.53 6.05
N LEU A 591 9.91 14.02 4.96
CA LEU A 591 9.70 13.28 3.72
C LEU A 591 9.87 14.24 2.54
N MET A 592 10.66 13.87 1.54
CA MET A 592 10.70 14.60 0.28
C MET A 592 9.54 14.14 -0.60
N ALA A 593 8.89 15.09 -1.27
CA ALA A 593 7.73 14.83 -2.11
C ALA A 593 7.75 15.71 -3.36
N LEU A 594 7.01 15.27 -4.37
CA LEU A 594 6.63 16.09 -5.52
C LEU A 594 5.39 16.93 -5.15
N LEU A 595 5.48 18.25 -5.30
CA LEU A 595 4.34 19.13 -5.04
C LEU A 595 3.41 19.18 -6.25
N LYS A 596 2.13 18.97 -5.98
CA LYS A 596 1.03 19.36 -6.86
C LYS A 596 0.26 20.51 -6.22
N VAL A 597 -0.02 21.54 -7.00
CA VAL A 597 -0.82 22.68 -6.56
C VAL A 597 -2.25 22.56 -7.08
N ASP A 598 -3.23 22.74 -6.20
CA ASP A 598 -4.65 22.70 -6.55
C ASP A 598 -5.45 23.75 -5.78
N GLU A 599 -6.01 24.73 -6.50
CA GLU A 599 -6.84 25.80 -5.92
C GLU A 599 -8.08 25.25 -5.21
N ALA A 600 -8.62 24.11 -5.66
CA ALA A 600 -9.80 23.49 -5.04
C ALA A 600 -9.50 22.81 -3.70
N THR A 601 -8.23 22.57 -3.37
CA THR A 601 -7.81 22.00 -2.09
C THR A 601 -7.90 23.07 -0.99
N ARG A 602 -8.35 22.70 0.22
CA ARG A 602 -8.43 23.65 1.34
C ARG A 602 -7.04 24.16 1.75
N GLY A 603 -6.96 25.40 2.24
CA GLY A 603 -5.69 26.01 2.67
C GLY A 603 -5.14 25.48 4.01
N ASP A 604 -5.90 24.67 4.75
CA ASP A 604 -5.52 24.15 6.07
C ASP A 604 -5.10 22.66 6.05
N VAL A 605 -4.95 22.07 4.85
CA VAL A 605 -4.59 20.64 4.69
C VAL A 605 -3.47 20.42 3.69
N LEU A 606 -2.74 19.33 3.87
CA LEU A 606 -1.86 18.73 2.88
C LEU A 606 -2.38 17.32 2.58
N VAL A 607 -2.65 17.00 1.32
CA VAL A 607 -3.22 15.70 0.93
C VAL A 607 -2.17 14.84 0.25
N THR A 608 -2.06 13.57 0.64
CA THR A 608 -1.21 12.57 -0.02
C THR A 608 -1.90 11.22 -0.02
N GLU A 609 -1.55 10.34 -0.95
CA GLU A 609 -1.95 8.94 -0.87
C GLU A 609 -1.20 8.24 0.27
N ARG A 610 -1.89 7.33 0.98
CA ARG A 610 -1.31 6.49 2.04
C ARG A 610 -0.63 5.24 1.47
N GLY A 611 0.24 4.64 2.27
CA GLY A 611 0.93 3.41 1.94
C GLY A 611 2.16 3.63 1.06
N GLY A 612 2.62 2.57 0.40
CA GLY A 612 3.94 2.53 -0.21
C GLY A 612 5.05 2.20 0.78
N TRP A 613 6.24 1.92 0.27
CA TRP A 613 7.37 1.45 1.08
C TRP A 613 8.27 2.60 1.54
N ASN A 614 8.77 2.51 2.78
CA ASN A 614 9.74 3.47 3.32
C ASN A 614 11.01 3.48 2.46
N LYS A 615 11.53 2.29 2.11
CA LYS A 615 12.75 2.16 1.28
C LYS A 615 12.59 2.64 -0.16
N ALA A 616 11.35 2.78 -0.63
CA ALA A 616 11.04 3.36 -1.94
C ALA A 616 10.90 4.90 -1.89
N GLY A 617 11.02 5.51 -0.70
CA GLY A 617 10.81 6.95 -0.50
C GLY A 617 9.36 7.35 -0.23
N HIS A 618 8.44 6.40 -0.02
CA HIS A 618 7.00 6.65 0.17
C HIS A 618 6.57 6.50 1.64
N GLY A 619 7.49 6.62 2.59
CA GLY A 619 7.24 6.43 4.02
C GLY A 619 6.46 7.57 4.69
N VAL A 620 5.20 7.78 4.32
CA VAL A 620 4.35 8.86 4.87
C VAL A 620 4.19 8.74 6.39
N ASN A 621 4.18 7.52 6.92
CA ASN A 621 4.10 7.27 8.37
C ASN A 621 5.38 7.57 9.14
N LEU A 622 6.46 8.02 8.49
CA LEU A 622 7.59 8.65 9.15
C LEU A 622 7.22 10.04 9.71
N LEU A 623 6.17 10.67 9.17
CA LEU A 623 5.67 11.96 9.63
C LEU A 623 4.68 11.83 10.78
N THR A 624 4.07 10.66 10.97
CA THR A 624 2.86 10.52 11.78
C THR A 624 3.16 10.27 13.26
N ARG A 625 2.25 10.71 14.13
CA ARG A 625 2.33 10.48 15.57
C ARG A 625 1.64 9.18 15.98
N ASP A 626 2.19 8.50 16.98
CA ASP A 626 1.67 7.26 17.55
C ASP A 626 0.77 7.51 18.77
N ILE A 627 -0.48 7.89 18.50
CA ILE A 627 -1.55 8.03 19.50
C ILE A 627 -2.75 7.15 19.18
N ALA A 628 -3.66 7.01 20.15
CA ALA A 628 -4.90 6.30 19.99
C ALA A 628 -6.11 7.23 20.10
N SER A 629 -7.22 6.87 19.47
CA SER A 629 -8.49 7.58 19.69
C SER A 629 -9.03 7.32 21.09
N ILE A 630 -9.73 8.31 21.65
CA ILE A 630 -10.34 8.23 22.99
C ILE A 630 -11.34 7.09 23.09
N VAL A 631 -12.17 6.93 22.04
CA VAL A 631 -13.15 5.85 21.92
C VAL A 631 -12.71 4.90 20.82
N GLY A 632 -12.82 3.59 21.06
CA GLY A 632 -12.61 2.54 20.06
C GLY A 632 -11.15 2.20 19.74
N GLN A 633 -10.17 2.82 20.41
CA GLN A 633 -8.74 2.47 20.30
C GLN A 633 -8.23 2.40 18.85
N GLY A 634 -8.69 3.32 17.99
CA GLY A 634 -8.25 3.49 16.61
C GLY A 634 -6.93 4.27 16.49
N THR A 635 -6.47 4.51 15.27
CA THR A 635 -5.23 5.28 14.98
C THR A 635 -5.53 6.62 14.29
N PRO A 636 -5.42 7.75 15.02
CA PRO A 636 -5.70 9.09 14.51
C PRO A 636 -4.64 9.68 13.56
N PHE A 637 -4.48 9.10 12.37
CA PHE A 637 -3.48 9.59 11.41
C PHE A 637 -3.66 11.07 11.02
N TYR A 638 -4.90 11.59 11.01
CA TYR A 638 -5.20 12.98 10.62
C TYR A 638 -4.99 14.00 11.75
N GLU A 639 -4.50 13.57 12.92
CA GLU A 639 -3.95 14.47 13.94
C GLU A 639 -2.47 14.81 13.69
N THR A 640 -1.88 14.26 12.63
CA THR A 640 -0.54 14.64 12.20
C THR A 640 -0.59 16.00 11.53
N ARG A 641 0.17 16.94 12.09
CA ARG A 641 0.36 18.27 11.51
C ARG A 641 1.71 18.37 10.82
N VAL A 642 1.75 19.10 9.72
CA VAL A 642 2.94 19.27 8.89
C VAL A 642 3.13 20.71 8.43
N THR A 643 4.37 21.01 8.04
CA THR A 643 4.73 22.18 7.23
C THR A 643 5.34 21.71 5.91
N VAL A 644 5.29 22.58 4.91
CA VAL A 644 5.89 22.37 3.59
C VAL A 644 6.92 23.47 3.37
N GLU A 645 8.15 23.07 3.06
CA GLU A 645 9.28 23.96 2.86
C GLU A 645 9.95 23.65 1.50
N PRO A 646 10.60 24.63 0.87
CA PRO A 646 11.56 24.35 -0.19
C PRO A 646 12.59 23.32 0.30
N CYS A 647 12.98 22.38 -0.56
CA CYS A 647 14.05 21.47 -0.22
C CYS A 647 15.36 22.25 0.04
N PRO A 648 16.19 21.80 1.01
CA PRO A 648 17.47 22.44 1.28
C PRO A 648 18.39 22.31 0.07
N ASP A 649 19.22 23.32 -0.18
CA ASP A 649 20.31 23.22 -1.15
C ASP A 649 21.49 22.47 -0.50
N ASP A 650 21.73 21.25 -0.93
CA ASP A 650 22.87 20.42 -0.55
C ASP A 650 23.85 20.18 -1.70
N GLY A 651 23.71 20.92 -2.81
CA GLY A 651 24.45 20.74 -4.05
C GLY A 651 24.01 19.53 -4.91
N ILE A 652 23.02 18.76 -4.46
CA ILE A 652 22.41 17.64 -5.21
C ILE A 652 20.96 17.96 -5.56
N ILE A 653 20.18 18.43 -4.58
CA ILE A 653 18.79 18.82 -4.79
C ILE A 653 18.72 19.93 -5.84
N GLY A 654 17.86 19.76 -6.84
CA GLY A 654 17.74 20.69 -7.96
C GLY A 654 18.80 20.51 -9.06
N SER A 655 19.77 19.61 -8.88
CA SER A 655 20.73 19.25 -9.94
C SER A 655 19.97 18.82 -11.19
N ARG A 656 20.29 19.46 -12.31
CA ARG A 656 19.69 19.17 -13.62
C ARG A 656 20.48 18.06 -14.29
N VAL A 657 19.84 16.92 -14.51
CA VAL A 657 20.45 15.76 -15.15
C VAL A 657 19.82 15.57 -16.53
N LEU A 658 20.66 15.64 -17.56
CA LEU A 658 20.27 15.26 -18.91
C LEU A 658 20.31 13.74 -19.02
N VAL A 659 19.22 13.13 -19.47
CA VAL A 659 19.10 11.68 -19.70
C VAL A 659 18.90 11.47 -21.19
N ILE A 660 19.85 10.78 -21.84
CA ILE A 660 19.72 10.37 -23.23
C ILE A 660 19.20 8.94 -23.24
N GLN A 661 18.00 8.76 -23.78
CA GLN A 661 17.35 7.46 -23.92
C GLN A 661 17.28 7.10 -25.41
N HIS A 662 17.80 5.93 -25.78
CA HIS A 662 17.88 5.53 -27.19
C HIS A 662 16.64 4.79 -27.71
N SER A 663 15.84 4.20 -26.83
CA SER A 663 14.58 3.53 -27.16
C SER A 663 13.65 3.46 -25.94
N ASP A 664 12.36 3.23 -26.16
CA ASP A 664 11.38 2.99 -25.08
C ASP A 664 11.66 1.69 -24.31
N GLU A 665 12.36 0.75 -24.93
CA GLU A 665 12.70 -0.57 -24.37
C GLU A 665 13.86 -0.52 -23.37
N SER A 666 14.57 0.61 -23.27
CA SER A 666 15.72 0.81 -22.37
C SER A 666 15.54 2.05 -21.48
N PRO A 667 14.51 2.08 -20.60
CA PRO A 667 14.26 3.22 -19.73
C PRO A 667 15.31 3.30 -18.60
N GLY A 668 15.47 4.50 -18.01
CA GLY A 668 16.48 4.73 -16.96
C GLY A 668 16.23 4.05 -15.61
N GLY A 669 15.11 3.33 -15.46
CA GLY A 669 14.81 2.40 -14.37
C GLY A 669 15.15 2.89 -12.96
N ASN A 670 15.75 2.00 -12.17
CA ASN A 670 16.18 2.24 -10.79
C ASN A 670 17.21 3.37 -10.66
N PHE A 671 18.07 3.56 -11.67
CA PHE A 671 19.13 4.58 -11.61
C PHE A 671 18.50 5.97 -11.63
N THR A 672 17.67 6.28 -12.63
CA THR A 672 17.00 7.59 -12.72
C THR A 672 15.96 7.79 -11.62
N LYS A 673 15.23 6.73 -11.22
CA LYS A 673 14.34 6.78 -10.05
C LYS A 673 15.10 7.18 -8.78
N GLU A 674 16.33 6.69 -8.59
CA GLU A 674 17.16 7.10 -7.46
C GLU A 674 17.65 8.53 -7.57
N LEU A 675 18.07 8.99 -8.75
CA LEU A 675 18.47 10.40 -8.93
C LEU A 675 17.31 11.35 -8.58
N ALA A 676 16.10 11.04 -9.02
CA ALA A 676 14.90 11.78 -8.67
C ALA A 676 14.58 11.70 -7.16
N ARG A 677 14.78 10.53 -6.52
CA ARG A 677 14.68 10.38 -5.04
C ARG A 677 15.70 11.21 -4.27
N GLN A 678 16.82 11.58 -4.88
CA GLN A 678 17.80 12.51 -4.30
C GLN A 678 17.49 13.99 -4.66
N GLY A 679 16.37 14.25 -5.36
CA GLY A 679 15.90 15.60 -5.66
C GLY A 679 16.42 16.18 -6.98
N CYS A 680 17.02 15.36 -7.85
CA CYS A 680 17.48 15.81 -9.17
C CYS A 680 16.31 16.08 -10.13
N LEU A 681 16.45 17.10 -10.96
CA LEU A 681 15.53 17.42 -12.05
C LEU A 681 15.99 16.71 -13.32
N LEU A 682 15.20 15.75 -13.79
CA LEU A 682 15.57 14.93 -14.96
C LEU A 682 14.95 15.52 -16.23
N THR A 683 15.75 15.68 -17.27
CA THR A 683 15.28 15.97 -18.63
C THR A 683 15.66 14.82 -19.53
N THR A 684 14.67 14.07 -20.00
CA THR A 684 14.89 12.96 -20.93
C THR A 684 14.77 13.45 -22.36
N VAL A 685 15.73 13.08 -23.20
CA VAL A 685 15.76 13.34 -24.64
C VAL A 685 15.88 12.00 -25.35
N MET A 686 15.09 11.80 -26.40
CA MET A 686 15.09 10.60 -27.24
C MET A 686 15.51 10.92 -28.68
N PRO A 687 16.82 11.00 -28.99
CA PRO A 687 17.29 11.38 -30.31
C PRO A 687 16.88 10.40 -31.42
N GLY A 688 16.71 9.12 -31.07
CA GLY A 688 16.19 8.10 -32.00
C GLY A 688 14.77 8.37 -32.47
N GLU A 689 13.97 9.07 -31.65
CA GLU A 689 12.58 9.46 -31.93
C GLU A 689 12.47 10.89 -32.46
N GLY A 690 13.60 11.54 -32.74
CA GLY A 690 13.66 12.86 -33.36
C GLY A 690 13.84 14.05 -32.40
N ASP A 691 14.03 13.81 -31.09
CA ASP A 691 14.37 14.90 -30.18
C ASP A 691 15.77 15.46 -30.49
N ALA A 692 15.93 16.78 -30.38
CA ALA A 692 17.22 17.42 -30.60
C ALA A 692 18.17 17.19 -29.41
N LEU A 693 19.39 16.74 -29.69
CA LEU A 693 20.47 16.74 -28.71
C LEU A 693 20.89 18.20 -28.41
N PRO A 694 21.16 18.55 -27.14
CA PRO A 694 21.78 19.82 -26.81
C PRO A 694 23.18 19.94 -27.44
N ASP A 695 23.49 21.12 -28.00
CA ASP A 695 24.79 21.38 -28.62
C ASP A 695 25.94 21.50 -27.60
N SER A 696 25.62 21.68 -26.31
CA SER A 696 26.60 21.81 -25.23
C SER A 696 26.06 21.35 -23.87
N PRO A 697 26.93 21.17 -22.85
CA PRO A 697 26.52 20.87 -21.47
C PRO A 697 25.87 22.03 -20.72
N GLU A 698 25.71 23.21 -21.33
CA GLU A 698 25.08 24.35 -20.68
C GLU A 698 23.64 24.02 -20.27
N GLY A 699 23.24 24.44 -19.07
CA GLY A 699 21.91 24.13 -18.57
C GLY A 699 21.75 22.77 -17.89
N PHE A 700 22.81 21.96 -17.81
CA PHE A 700 22.80 20.67 -17.10
C PHE A 700 24.04 20.53 -16.23
N ASP A 701 23.90 19.82 -15.12
CA ASP A 701 24.99 19.59 -14.17
C ASP A 701 25.64 18.22 -14.37
N ARG A 702 24.89 17.27 -14.94
CA ARG A 702 25.31 15.87 -15.13
C ARG A 702 24.64 15.25 -16.36
N LEU A 703 25.23 14.20 -16.90
CA LEU A 703 24.73 13.47 -18.06
C LEU A 703 24.60 11.96 -17.77
N VAL A 704 23.45 11.39 -18.11
CA VAL A 704 23.23 9.94 -18.16
C VAL A 704 22.93 9.55 -19.61
N VAL A 705 23.64 8.56 -20.14
CA VAL A 705 23.40 7.99 -21.47
C VAL A 705 23.05 6.51 -21.28
N LEU A 706 21.83 6.13 -21.63
CA LEU A 706 21.27 4.81 -21.36
C LEU A 706 21.70 3.78 -22.41
N GLY A 707 21.27 2.54 -22.21
CA GLY A 707 21.41 1.46 -23.18
C GLY A 707 20.52 1.65 -24.41
N GLY A 708 20.70 0.77 -25.39
CA GLY A 708 19.88 0.68 -26.59
C GLY A 708 20.31 -0.50 -27.46
N PRO A 709 19.45 -0.95 -28.40
CA PRO A 709 19.72 -2.11 -29.26
C PRO A 709 20.72 -1.83 -30.40
N GLN A 710 21.22 -0.59 -30.51
CA GLN A 710 22.11 -0.18 -31.60
C GLN A 710 23.57 -0.59 -31.37
N HIS A 711 24.32 -0.77 -32.45
CA HIS A 711 25.77 -0.91 -32.39
C HIS A 711 26.45 0.46 -32.24
N ALA A 712 27.32 0.63 -31.24
CA ALA A 712 27.96 1.91 -30.94
C ALA A 712 28.85 2.48 -32.07
N PHE A 713 29.23 1.65 -33.05
CA PHE A 713 30.02 2.03 -34.22
C PHE A 713 29.17 2.27 -35.49
N ASP A 714 27.84 2.11 -35.43
CA ASP A 714 26.96 2.34 -36.57
C ASP A 714 26.45 3.81 -36.64
N ASP A 715 27.32 4.71 -37.08
CA ASP A 715 26.96 6.13 -37.29
C ASP A 715 25.94 6.33 -38.42
N GLN A 716 25.78 5.35 -39.32
CA GLN A 716 24.83 5.46 -40.43
C GLN A 716 23.40 5.17 -39.95
N GLY A 717 23.21 4.12 -39.17
CA GLY A 717 21.94 3.82 -38.51
C GLY A 717 21.61 4.79 -37.37
N SER A 718 22.64 5.36 -36.73
CA SER A 718 22.49 6.29 -35.59
C SER A 718 23.24 7.61 -35.82
N PRO A 719 22.73 8.50 -36.69
CA PRO A 719 23.45 9.73 -37.09
C PRO A 719 23.68 10.73 -35.95
N HIS A 720 23.02 10.54 -34.80
CA HIS A 720 23.19 11.37 -33.62
C HIS A 720 24.40 10.98 -32.76
N PHE A 721 24.99 9.78 -32.94
CA PHE A 721 26.12 9.31 -32.12
C PHE A 721 27.36 10.20 -32.17
N PRO A 722 27.81 10.72 -33.33
CA PRO A 722 28.93 11.65 -33.38
C PRO A 722 28.71 12.92 -32.53
N ALA A 723 27.51 13.49 -32.58
CA ALA A 723 27.15 14.65 -31.76
C ALA A 723 27.07 14.29 -30.28
N LEU A 724 26.51 13.13 -29.94
CA LEU A 724 26.44 12.63 -28.56
C LEU A 724 27.83 12.41 -27.96
N MET A 725 28.78 11.84 -28.71
CA MET A 725 30.17 11.70 -28.25
C MET A 725 30.81 13.05 -27.96
N GLN A 726 30.58 14.06 -28.82
CA GLN A 726 31.07 15.42 -28.57
C GLN A 726 30.44 16.02 -27.32
N LEU A 727 29.13 15.81 -27.12
CA LEU A 727 28.43 16.26 -25.92
C LEU A 727 29.00 15.61 -24.65
N MET A 728 29.20 14.29 -24.65
CA MET A 728 29.81 13.56 -23.52
C MET A 728 31.22 14.08 -23.19
N ARG A 729 32.04 14.36 -24.21
CA ARG A 729 33.34 15.03 -24.02
C ARG A 729 33.21 16.44 -23.47
N GLY A 730 32.20 17.18 -23.91
CA GLY A 730 31.89 18.50 -23.39
C GLY A 730 31.59 18.46 -21.89
N PHE A 731 30.77 17.51 -21.43
CA PHE A 731 30.48 17.34 -20.01
C PHE A 731 31.75 17.03 -19.21
N ASP A 732 32.54 16.06 -19.64
CA ASP A 732 33.80 15.70 -18.97
C ASP A 732 34.80 16.88 -18.93
N ALA A 733 34.98 17.58 -20.05
CA ALA A 733 35.85 18.75 -20.14
C ALA A 733 35.38 19.91 -19.26
N ALA A 734 34.07 20.02 -19.00
CA ALA A 734 33.50 20.98 -18.06
C ALA A 734 33.54 20.51 -16.59
N GLY A 735 34.13 19.33 -16.31
CA GLY A 735 34.19 18.73 -14.98
C GLY A 735 32.85 18.15 -14.51
N LYS A 736 31.88 17.96 -15.41
CA LYS A 736 30.54 17.47 -15.09
C LYS A 736 30.46 15.95 -15.24
N PRO A 737 30.00 15.21 -14.21
CA PRO A 737 29.94 13.76 -14.26
C PRO A 737 29.08 13.21 -15.42
N VAL A 738 29.58 12.13 -16.04
CA VAL A 738 28.87 11.37 -17.08
C VAL A 738 28.71 9.92 -16.61
N ALA A 739 27.52 9.36 -16.78
CA ALA A 739 27.25 7.93 -16.59
C ALA A 739 26.77 7.34 -17.92
N GLY A 740 27.58 6.51 -18.56
CA GLY A 740 27.19 5.74 -19.74
C GLY A 740 26.82 4.31 -19.31
N ILE A 741 25.65 3.83 -19.70
CA ILE A 741 25.15 2.50 -19.36
C ILE A 741 24.97 1.66 -20.63
N CYS A 742 25.50 0.44 -20.66
CA CYS A 742 25.51 -0.47 -21.80
C CYS A 742 25.97 0.22 -23.10
N LEU A 743 25.08 0.50 -24.06
CA LEU A 743 25.39 1.29 -25.26
C LEU A 743 26.02 2.64 -24.90
N GLY A 744 25.50 3.36 -23.91
CA GLY A 744 26.09 4.60 -23.43
C GLY A 744 27.53 4.42 -22.90
N CYS A 745 27.86 3.28 -22.31
CA CYS A 745 29.23 2.94 -21.89
C CYS A 745 30.14 2.78 -23.10
N GLN A 746 29.67 2.09 -24.14
CA GLN A 746 30.41 1.88 -25.39
C GLN A 746 30.64 3.19 -26.15
N ILE A 747 29.61 4.04 -26.25
CA ILE A 747 29.72 5.38 -26.86
C ILE A 747 30.69 6.25 -26.06
N LEU A 748 30.66 6.18 -24.72
CA LEU A 748 31.64 6.87 -23.87
C LEU A 748 33.06 6.39 -24.16
N ALA A 749 33.29 5.08 -24.22
CA ALA A 749 34.61 4.52 -24.52
C ALA A 749 35.11 5.01 -25.89
N ARG A 750 34.25 4.98 -26.91
CA ARG A 750 34.54 5.48 -28.26
C ARG A 750 34.83 6.99 -28.27
N ALA A 751 34.07 7.77 -27.52
CA ALA A 751 34.35 9.20 -27.34
C ALA A 751 35.76 9.39 -26.78
N PHE A 752 36.20 8.50 -25.88
CA PHE A 752 37.55 8.43 -25.31
C PHE A 752 38.62 7.80 -26.22
N GLY A 753 38.30 7.53 -27.49
CA GLY A 753 39.24 7.03 -28.49
C GLY A 753 39.43 5.51 -28.49
N ALA A 754 38.65 4.77 -27.69
CA ALA A 754 38.68 3.32 -27.71
C ALA A 754 38.06 2.76 -29.00
N THR A 755 38.55 1.58 -29.41
CA THR A 755 37.95 0.80 -30.49
C THR A 755 36.82 -0.06 -29.94
N ILE A 756 35.66 -0.01 -30.60
CA ILE A 756 34.53 -0.90 -30.31
C ILE A 756 34.62 -2.13 -31.22
N ARG A 757 34.29 -3.30 -30.70
CA ARG A 757 34.25 -4.56 -31.45
C ARG A 757 33.11 -5.44 -30.94
N THR A 758 32.58 -6.26 -31.83
CA THR A 758 31.61 -7.30 -31.47
C THR A 758 32.35 -8.52 -30.93
N MET A 759 31.87 -9.05 -29.80
CA MET A 759 32.36 -10.27 -29.18
C MET A 759 31.88 -11.51 -29.95
N PRO A 760 32.58 -12.65 -29.82
CA PRO A 760 32.12 -13.90 -30.43
C PRO A 760 30.80 -14.44 -29.87
N GLU A 761 30.48 -14.13 -28.62
CA GLU A 761 29.31 -14.63 -27.88
C GLU A 761 28.55 -13.47 -27.22
N LEU A 762 27.24 -13.63 -27.09
CA LEU A 762 26.36 -12.68 -26.40
C LEU A 762 26.49 -12.86 -24.88
N GLU A 763 26.68 -11.77 -24.15
CA GLU A 763 26.56 -11.79 -22.70
C GLU A 763 25.11 -11.42 -22.32
N PHE A 764 24.36 -12.41 -21.80
CA PHE A 764 22.95 -12.26 -21.46
C PHE A 764 22.60 -12.86 -20.09
N GLY A 765 21.82 -12.12 -19.31
CA GLY A 765 21.30 -12.54 -18.00
C GLY A 765 22.11 -11.99 -16.83
N TYR A 766 21.84 -12.48 -15.61
CA TYR A 766 22.52 -11.98 -14.41
C TYR A 766 23.88 -12.65 -14.21
N VAL A 767 24.96 -11.95 -14.57
CA VAL A 767 26.33 -12.46 -14.58
C VAL A 767 27.11 -12.03 -13.34
N ARG A 768 27.98 -12.92 -12.83
CA ARG A 768 28.88 -12.59 -11.72
C ARG A 768 30.07 -11.78 -12.23
N LEU A 769 30.25 -10.61 -11.67
CA LEU A 769 31.36 -9.71 -11.99
C LEU A 769 32.34 -9.61 -10.82
N THR A 770 33.55 -9.11 -11.10
CA THR A 770 34.61 -8.93 -10.10
C THR A 770 35.01 -7.46 -10.03
N VAL A 771 34.97 -6.90 -8.82
CA VAL A 771 35.52 -5.55 -8.55
C VAL A 771 37.05 -5.65 -8.52
N THR A 772 37.73 -4.79 -9.28
CA THR A 772 39.20 -4.72 -9.30
C THR A 772 39.74 -4.04 -8.03
N GLU A 773 41.06 -4.06 -7.81
CA GLU A 773 41.66 -3.29 -6.72
C GLU A 773 41.37 -1.79 -6.84
N ALA A 774 41.42 -1.25 -8.07
CA ALA A 774 41.05 0.15 -8.35
C ALA A 774 39.56 0.39 -8.05
N GLY A 775 38.67 -0.51 -8.49
CA GLY A 775 37.23 -0.42 -8.21
C GLY A 775 36.89 -0.45 -6.72
N ALA A 776 37.64 -1.20 -5.91
CA ALA A 776 37.45 -1.24 -4.46
C ALA A 776 37.83 0.08 -3.78
N GLN A 777 38.75 0.84 -4.37
CA GLN A 777 39.21 2.15 -3.88
C GLN A 777 38.44 3.33 -4.51
N ASP A 778 37.68 3.07 -5.58
CA ASP A 778 36.91 4.09 -6.30
C ASP A 778 35.76 4.66 -5.45
N PRO A 779 35.52 5.99 -5.48
CA PRO A 779 34.51 6.65 -4.65
C PRO A 779 33.06 6.32 -5.02
N VAL A 780 32.80 5.74 -6.20
CA VAL A 780 31.44 5.36 -6.65
C VAL A 780 31.20 3.88 -6.42
N VAL A 781 32.10 3.03 -6.91
CA VAL A 781 31.94 1.57 -6.90
C VAL A 781 32.32 0.96 -5.55
N GLY A 782 33.43 1.39 -4.95
CA GLY A 782 33.93 0.85 -3.67
C GLY A 782 32.88 0.91 -2.54
N PRO A 783 32.30 2.10 -2.24
CA PRO A 783 31.30 2.24 -1.18
C PRO A 783 29.90 1.73 -1.57
N ALA A 784 29.66 1.28 -2.81
CA ALA A 784 28.37 0.69 -3.19
C ALA A 784 28.10 -0.66 -2.53
N GLY A 785 29.15 -1.27 -1.97
CA GLY A 785 29.12 -2.57 -1.33
C GLY A 785 29.44 -3.70 -2.32
N PRO A 786 29.32 -4.96 -1.88
CA PRO A 786 29.74 -6.08 -2.72
C PRO A 786 28.85 -6.23 -3.95
N ILE A 787 29.50 -6.36 -5.11
CA ILE A 787 28.81 -6.45 -6.40
C ILE A 787 27.93 -7.72 -6.45
N PRO A 788 26.62 -7.60 -6.65
CA PRO A 788 25.76 -8.75 -6.92
C PRO A 788 25.98 -9.23 -8.35
N PRO A 789 25.41 -10.37 -8.76
CA PRO A 789 25.22 -10.62 -10.19
C PRO A 789 24.40 -9.47 -10.79
N LEU A 790 24.83 -8.92 -11.92
CA LEU A 790 24.18 -7.81 -12.60
C LEU A 790 23.69 -8.25 -13.97
N MET A 791 22.62 -7.61 -14.45
CA MET A 791 22.03 -7.96 -15.74
C MET A 791 22.93 -7.51 -16.88
N GLU A 792 23.22 -8.42 -17.80
CA GLU A 792 23.93 -8.19 -19.05
C GLU A 792 22.97 -8.43 -20.22
N PHE A 793 23.08 -7.61 -21.26
CA PHE A 793 22.45 -7.87 -22.55
C PHE A 793 23.17 -7.14 -23.68
N HIS A 794 24.37 -7.61 -24.04
CA HIS A 794 25.19 -6.97 -25.07
C HIS A 794 26.08 -7.96 -25.82
N GLU A 795 26.32 -7.67 -27.11
CA GLU A 795 27.30 -8.40 -27.94
C GLU A 795 28.56 -7.56 -28.22
N ASP A 796 28.50 -6.25 -28.05
CA ASP A 796 29.64 -5.36 -28.28
C ASP A 796 30.47 -5.15 -27.01
N THR A 797 31.76 -4.93 -27.19
CA THR A 797 32.74 -4.57 -26.17
C THR A 797 33.71 -3.52 -26.72
N PHE A 798 34.60 -3.04 -25.88
CA PHE A 798 35.53 -1.96 -26.20
C PHE A 798 36.92 -2.23 -25.64
N ASP A 799 37.94 -1.60 -26.23
CA ASP A 799 39.25 -1.46 -25.57
C ASP A 799 39.14 -0.49 -24.39
N LEU A 800 39.88 -0.74 -23.31
CA LEU A 800 39.93 0.22 -22.22
C LEU A 800 40.53 1.54 -22.75
N PRO A 801 39.83 2.69 -22.64
CA PRO A 801 40.36 3.95 -23.16
C PRO A 801 41.70 4.31 -22.52
N GLU A 802 42.56 5.00 -23.27
CA GLU A 802 43.87 5.40 -22.76
C GLU A 802 43.71 6.30 -21.52
N GLY A 803 44.38 5.92 -20.42
CA GLY A 803 44.31 6.64 -19.15
C GLY A 803 43.06 6.36 -18.30
N ALA A 804 42.16 5.46 -18.73
CA ALA A 804 41.03 5.03 -17.92
C ALA A 804 41.44 3.98 -16.87
N GLU A 805 40.75 3.97 -15.73
CA GLU A 805 40.89 2.94 -14.70
C GLU A 805 39.77 1.91 -14.84
N LEU A 806 40.15 0.64 -14.94
CA LEU A 806 39.19 -0.48 -14.94
C LEU A 806 38.74 -0.78 -13.51
N LEU A 807 37.44 -0.63 -13.24
CA LEU A 807 36.84 -0.77 -11.91
C LEU A 807 36.16 -2.13 -11.70
N VAL A 808 35.53 -2.66 -12.75
CA VAL A 808 34.87 -3.98 -12.72
C VAL A 808 35.26 -4.75 -13.96
N THR A 809 35.51 -6.05 -13.79
CA THR A 809 35.86 -6.99 -14.87
C THR A 809 34.93 -8.19 -14.87
N GLY A 810 34.68 -8.75 -16.06
CA GLY A 810 33.95 -9.98 -16.30
C GLY A 810 34.81 -11.05 -16.97
N ALA A 811 34.28 -12.27 -17.07
CA ALA A 811 34.96 -13.38 -17.72
C ALA A 811 34.80 -13.40 -19.24
N ALA A 812 33.59 -13.09 -19.73
CA ALA A 812 33.29 -12.99 -21.16
C ALA A 812 33.66 -11.61 -21.72
N CYS A 813 33.21 -10.54 -21.05
CA CYS A 813 33.66 -9.18 -21.31
C CYS A 813 34.61 -8.71 -20.20
N ALA A 814 35.87 -8.41 -20.55
CA ALA A 814 36.86 -7.94 -19.57
C ALA A 814 36.56 -6.51 -19.07
N ASN A 815 36.06 -5.63 -19.94
CA ASN A 815 35.85 -4.22 -19.63
C ASN A 815 34.39 -3.96 -19.22
N GLN A 816 34.09 -4.17 -17.94
CA GLN A 816 32.71 -4.13 -17.42
C GLN A 816 32.33 -2.80 -16.75
N CYS A 817 33.27 -2.15 -16.08
CA CYS A 817 33.10 -0.77 -15.63
C CYS A 817 34.44 -0.06 -15.65
N PHE A 818 34.48 1.17 -16.16
CA PHE A 818 35.68 2.00 -16.14
C PHE A 818 35.36 3.44 -15.74
N ARG A 819 36.39 4.12 -15.24
CA ARG A 819 36.40 5.56 -15.02
C ARG A 819 37.41 6.22 -15.96
N ALA A 820 36.97 7.21 -16.70
CA ALA A 820 37.81 8.02 -17.58
C ALA A 820 37.64 9.51 -17.27
N GLY A 821 38.64 10.30 -17.67
CA GLY A 821 38.62 11.75 -17.47
C GLY A 821 38.51 12.12 -15.98
N ASN A 822 37.74 13.17 -15.69
CA ASN A 822 37.61 13.69 -14.34
C ASN A 822 36.54 12.93 -13.52
N ALA A 823 35.41 12.61 -14.15
CA ALA A 823 34.25 12.01 -13.47
C ALA A 823 33.32 11.23 -14.42
N SER A 824 33.86 10.64 -15.50
CA SER A 824 33.07 9.89 -16.48
C SER A 824 33.14 8.39 -16.21
N TYR A 825 31.99 7.76 -16.00
CA TYR A 825 31.85 6.34 -15.67
C TYR A 825 31.12 5.62 -16.80
N GLY A 826 31.71 4.54 -17.29
CA GLY A 826 31.05 3.59 -18.18
C GLY A 826 30.69 2.33 -17.40
N PHE A 827 29.42 1.91 -17.44
CA PHE A 827 28.89 0.66 -16.90
C PHE A 827 28.39 -0.19 -18.07
N GLN A 828 29.09 -1.27 -18.43
CA GLN A 828 28.67 -2.15 -19.52
C GLN A 828 27.40 -2.95 -19.15
N PHE A 829 27.24 -3.27 -17.87
CA PHE A 829 26.04 -3.92 -17.31
C PHE A 829 24.86 -2.97 -17.07
N HIS A 830 23.66 -3.57 -16.99
CA HIS A 830 22.40 -2.89 -16.71
C HIS A 830 22.05 -2.90 -15.21
N LEU A 831 22.68 -2.00 -14.44
CA LEU A 831 22.36 -1.78 -13.03
C LEU A 831 20.98 -1.11 -12.82
N GLU A 832 20.51 -0.34 -13.79
CA GLU A 832 19.27 0.41 -13.76
C GLU A 832 18.03 -0.48 -13.89
N LEU A 833 18.16 -1.71 -14.38
CA LEU A 833 17.02 -2.54 -14.69
C LEU A 833 16.19 -2.87 -13.44
N ASP A 834 14.89 -2.63 -13.51
CA ASP A 834 13.93 -3.05 -12.49
C ASP A 834 13.24 -4.37 -12.89
N SER A 835 12.36 -4.88 -12.03
CA SER A 835 11.71 -6.16 -12.24
C SER A 835 10.84 -6.20 -13.50
N ILE A 836 10.21 -5.08 -13.85
CA ILE A 836 9.34 -4.97 -15.04
C ILE A 836 10.21 -5.08 -16.29
N GLY A 837 11.32 -4.32 -16.34
CA GLY A 837 12.26 -4.40 -17.46
C GLY A 837 12.92 -5.78 -17.59
N ALA A 838 13.33 -6.38 -16.47
CA ALA A 838 13.94 -7.71 -16.47
C ALA A 838 13.00 -8.80 -16.98
N GLU A 839 11.72 -8.77 -16.60
CA GLU A 839 10.72 -9.69 -17.14
C GLU A 839 10.52 -9.51 -18.64
N ALA A 840 10.30 -8.25 -19.07
CA ALA A 840 10.03 -7.92 -20.47
C ALA A 840 11.16 -8.41 -21.37
N TRP A 841 12.41 -8.06 -21.05
CA TRP A 841 13.57 -8.49 -21.84
C TRP A 841 13.72 -10.01 -21.91
N PHE A 842 13.50 -10.72 -20.80
CA PHE A 842 13.55 -12.18 -20.82
C PHE A 842 12.42 -12.81 -21.62
N GLU A 843 11.22 -12.23 -21.59
CA GLU A 843 10.06 -12.71 -22.35
C GLU A 843 10.26 -12.49 -23.85
N GLU A 844 10.65 -11.29 -24.26
CA GLU A 844 10.89 -10.89 -25.65
C GLU A 844 12.07 -11.64 -26.26
N PHE A 845 13.19 -11.74 -25.54
CA PHE A 845 14.35 -12.48 -26.03
C PHE A 845 14.07 -13.98 -26.18
N GLN A 846 13.35 -14.59 -25.23
CA GLN A 846 13.00 -16.01 -25.31
C GLN A 846 12.14 -16.32 -26.54
N ARG A 847 11.24 -15.38 -26.92
CA ARG A 847 10.40 -15.49 -28.11
C ARG A 847 11.15 -15.23 -29.42
N GLY A 848 12.33 -14.62 -29.34
CA GLY A 848 13.07 -14.16 -30.51
C GLY A 848 12.52 -12.86 -31.09
N ASP A 849 11.78 -12.09 -30.28
CA ASP A 849 11.10 -10.85 -30.72
C ASP A 849 12.06 -9.63 -30.72
N ILE A 850 13.34 -9.83 -30.43
CA ILE A 850 14.37 -8.78 -30.44
C ILE A 850 15.28 -8.99 -31.65
N ASP A 851 14.96 -8.33 -32.77
CA ASP A 851 15.61 -8.54 -34.07
C ASP A 851 17.15 -8.51 -34.02
N THR A 852 17.73 -7.55 -33.30
CA THR A 852 19.20 -7.42 -33.14
C THR A 852 19.82 -8.70 -32.56
N TYR A 853 19.14 -9.33 -31.61
CA TYR A 853 19.66 -10.47 -30.86
C TYR A 853 19.03 -11.81 -31.26
N ALA A 854 18.09 -11.83 -32.20
CA ALA A 854 17.38 -13.05 -32.63
C ALA A 854 18.34 -14.18 -33.05
N LYS A 855 19.49 -13.83 -33.65
CA LYS A 855 20.56 -14.78 -34.03
C LYS A 855 21.19 -15.54 -32.85
N TYR A 856 21.07 -15.01 -31.62
CA TYR A 856 21.61 -15.58 -30.40
C TYR A 856 20.61 -16.40 -29.60
N ARG A 857 19.32 -16.33 -29.93
CA ARG A 857 18.26 -16.97 -29.14
C ARG A 857 18.54 -18.46 -28.90
N ASP A 858 19.00 -19.17 -29.93
CA ASP A 858 19.26 -20.61 -29.86
C ASP A 858 20.50 -20.98 -29.01
N GLN A 859 21.26 -20.01 -28.51
CA GLN A 859 22.32 -20.23 -27.52
C GLN A 859 21.77 -20.46 -26.10
N PHE A 860 20.52 -20.11 -25.84
CA PHE A 860 19.89 -20.17 -24.53
C PHE A 860 18.71 -21.14 -24.54
N THR A 861 18.72 -22.12 -23.64
CA THR A 861 17.63 -23.11 -23.55
C THR A 861 16.47 -22.59 -22.72
N ASP A 862 15.29 -23.20 -22.87
CA ASP A 862 14.14 -22.86 -22.02
C ASP A 862 14.43 -23.12 -20.53
N GLU A 863 15.28 -24.11 -20.21
CA GLU A 863 15.75 -24.34 -18.84
C GLU A 863 16.58 -23.16 -18.31
N PHE A 864 17.43 -22.53 -19.12
CA PHE A 864 18.17 -21.33 -18.71
C PHE A 864 17.22 -20.19 -18.31
N PHE A 865 16.21 -19.92 -19.15
CA PHE A 865 15.21 -18.89 -18.86
C PHE A 865 14.42 -19.20 -17.59
N ALA A 866 14.03 -20.47 -17.40
CA ALA A 866 13.32 -20.91 -16.20
C ALA A 866 14.18 -20.79 -14.93
N GLU A 867 15.44 -21.25 -14.96
CA GLU A 867 16.36 -21.15 -13.83
C GLU A 867 16.61 -19.69 -13.44
N MET A 868 16.85 -18.82 -14.43
CA MET A 868 17.15 -17.43 -14.18
C MET A 868 15.94 -16.67 -13.62
N ARG A 869 14.75 -16.87 -14.19
CA ARG A 869 13.51 -16.29 -13.64
C ARG A 869 13.24 -16.75 -12.21
N GLY A 870 13.53 -18.02 -11.89
CA GLY A 870 13.44 -18.54 -10.52
C GLY A 870 14.37 -17.84 -9.51
N ARG A 871 15.39 -17.13 -9.98
CA ARG A 871 16.36 -16.38 -9.15
C ARG A 871 16.08 -14.87 -9.10
N PHE A 872 15.24 -14.34 -9.98
CA PHE A 872 14.87 -12.92 -10.00
C PHE A 872 14.45 -12.35 -8.64
N PRO A 873 13.68 -13.06 -7.80
CA PRO A 873 13.23 -12.50 -6.52
C PRO A 873 14.36 -12.13 -5.56
N LEU A 874 15.57 -12.70 -5.75
CA LEU A 874 16.77 -12.32 -5.02
C LEU A 874 17.70 -11.42 -5.83
N LEU A 875 17.84 -11.68 -7.13
CA LEU A 875 18.78 -10.95 -7.98
C LEU A 875 18.35 -9.52 -8.27
N VAL A 876 17.07 -9.30 -8.58
CA VAL A 876 16.55 -7.97 -8.92
C VAL A 876 16.67 -7.01 -7.73
N PRO A 877 16.24 -7.36 -6.49
CA PRO A 877 16.42 -6.46 -5.35
C PRO A 877 17.89 -6.17 -5.05
N GLN A 878 18.78 -7.18 -5.12
CA GLN A 878 20.21 -7.00 -4.87
C GLN A 878 20.86 -6.06 -5.89
N SER A 879 20.57 -6.25 -7.19
CA SER A 879 21.00 -5.34 -8.26
C SER A 879 20.47 -3.92 -8.03
N GLY A 880 19.19 -3.80 -7.70
CA GLY A 880 18.56 -2.52 -7.38
C GLY A 880 19.20 -1.80 -6.19
N ASP A 881 19.60 -2.52 -5.14
CA ASP A 881 20.29 -1.95 -3.98
C ASP A 881 21.67 -1.42 -4.35
N PHE A 882 22.43 -2.19 -5.12
CA PHE A 882 23.73 -1.78 -5.66
C PHE A 882 23.57 -0.54 -6.54
N CYS A 883 22.61 -0.54 -7.45
CA CYS A 883 22.29 0.59 -8.32
C CYS A 883 21.97 1.87 -7.55
N ARG A 884 21.13 1.80 -6.51
CA ARG A 884 20.80 2.96 -5.69
C ARG A 884 22.04 3.51 -4.97
N ASN A 885 22.93 2.65 -4.49
CA ASN A 885 24.17 3.10 -3.87
C ASN A 885 25.13 3.75 -4.89
N VAL A 886 25.30 3.14 -6.06
CA VAL A 886 26.10 3.71 -7.16
C VAL A 886 25.57 5.09 -7.55
N ALA A 887 24.26 5.23 -7.78
CA ALA A 887 23.62 6.50 -8.15
C ALA A 887 23.87 7.60 -7.09
N ARG A 888 23.71 7.27 -5.80
CA ARG A 888 23.98 8.20 -4.69
C ARG A 888 25.45 8.62 -4.61
N ASN A 889 26.37 7.68 -4.78
CA ASN A 889 27.79 7.98 -4.73
C ASN A 889 28.24 8.80 -5.94
N TRP A 890 27.71 8.49 -7.13
CA TRP A 890 27.95 9.24 -8.35
C TRP A 890 27.44 10.68 -8.27
N LEU A 891 26.29 10.92 -7.65
CA LEU A 891 25.78 12.29 -7.41
C LEU A 891 26.70 13.15 -6.54
N ARG A 892 27.47 12.53 -5.64
CA ARG A 892 28.40 13.21 -4.72
C ARG A 892 29.75 13.55 -5.36
N LEU A 893 29.98 13.13 -6.60
CA LEU A 893 31.13 13.60 -7.38
C LEU A 893 31.02 15.10 -7.60
N LYS A 894 32.18 15.78 -7.55
CA LYS A 894 32.30 17.23 -7.64
C LYS A 894 32.77 17.68 -9.01
#